data_AF-A0A0G2GJY3-F1
#
_entry.id   AF-A0A0G2GJY3-F1
#
_cell.length_a   1.000
_cell.length_b   1.000
_cell.length_c   1.000
_cell.angle_alpha   90.00
_cell.angle_beta   90.00
_cell.angle_gamma   90.00
#
_symmetry.space_group_name_H-M   'P 1'
#
loop_
_entity.id
_entity.type
_entity.pdbx_description
1 polymer ?
#
loop_
_entity_poly.entity_id
_entity_poly.type
_entity_poly.pdbx_seq_one_letter_code
_entity_poly.pdbx_strand_id
1 'polypeptide(L)'
;MDALSHSPRALRLLHQSTPALIALCFCIGVTLEVAFRLPPKPRPAQKPWRKAAVYLSWLLIFTYASELALFVTRSLVDRGWWAPQDSVVFAVSSVLLWGITTLILADSESPRWTPYVASWVLGLTMEIAMCALSVSVYPDPDRFTGAQCAVMIARLVVFALLALVGVALLVPPKDEKEQSPDEERQSLLTASPAESQPSITYGSIAEDAKEGGSESEDDEKEVKERQRQRLLDAGGWWAYLKSFFILFPIIWPSRNRKIQLYLFVMVLCTLTERVFNVLIPRQVGIITNQLAEDWDTGRIPLRAILIWIGLQLLNSRVGIDSIFSMLSTVVEQFSSAQLTKAAFKHVMGLSMNFHTEKNSGELLKAVEQGHSITAILEYIFFETIPLIMDLVAAFVYLSNLFDEYLALTVVALAVTYLYSTIRLTAYNRERRRVFIDKYMKENSIMYESVSNWQTVAYFNRGAYEQTRLNDAVHEHSDSFVKYSFTYNLIFATQALITSTGLLAASLIAAYRISQGTASVGSFVTLVQYWGTLSYPLSNLAHSYSRLSSDLIDAERMLQLFLTKSSITERPNAPDLKVAGGHVEYDEVGFAYDPRKPTLDGISFEAKPGQTIALVGETGSGKSTVLKLLLRFYDVTSGSIRIDGQDLRDVTLDSLREVVGVVPQDPSMFNMSIMENIRYARLDASDEEVYTACRAAAVHDKIVSFPDGYKSKLGLSD
;
A
#
# COMPACT_ATOMS: atom_id res chain seq x y z
N MET A 1 35.99 30.49 -36.46
CA MET A 1 36.69 29.43 -35.70
C MET A 1 35.78 28.19 -35.70
N ASP A 2 35.30 27.76 -36.88
CA ASP A 2 34.04 26.99 -37.00
C ASP A 2 34.16 25.68 -37.79
N ALA A 3 35.36 25.08 -37.90
CA ALA A 3 35.58 23.93 -38.79
C ALA A 3 36.01 22.62 -38.11
N LEU A 4 36.07 22.52 -36.76
CA LEU A 4 36.70 21.37 -36.09
C LEU A 4 35.85 20.62 -35.04
N SER A 5 34.53 20.85 -34.94
CA SER A 5 33.74 20.28 -33.82
C SER A 5 32.42 19.57 -34.20
N HIS A 6 32.26 19.13 -35.45
CA HIS A 6 31.07 18.35 -35.82
C HIS A 6 31.33 16.84 -35.76
N SER A 7 31.13 16.24 -34.59
CA SER A 7 30.79 14.81 -34.52
C SER A 7 29.61 14.53 -35.46
N PRO A 8 29.64 13.45 -36.26
CA PRO A 8 28.59 13.16 -37.23
C PRO A 8 27.24 13.03 -36.53
N ARG A 9 26.17 13.54 -37.16
CA ARG A 9 24.80 13.56 -36.59
C ARG A 9 24.38 12.20 -36.02
N ALA A 10 24.81 11.10 -36.64
CA ALA A 10 24.55 9.73 -36.18
C ALA A 10 25.18 9.41 -34.81
N LEU A 11 26.42 9.86 -34.56
CA LEU A 11 27.13 9.62 -33.29
C LEU A 11 26.52 10.45 -32.15
N ARG A 12 26.14 11.71 -32.43
CA ARG A 12 25.43 12.55 -31.45
C ARG A 12 24.09 11.95 -31.03
N LEU A 13 23.32 11.47 -32.00
CA LEU A 13 22.03 10.81 -31.72
C LEU A 13 22.24 9.56 -30.85
N LEU A 14 23.26 8.75 -31.14
CA LEU A 14 23.58 7.57 -30.32
C LEU A 14 24.03 7.94 -28.89
N HIS A 15 24.89 8.95 -28.73
CA HIS A 15 25.32 9.44 -27.41
C HIS A 15 24.14 9.91 -26.55
N GLN A 16 23.16 10.59 -27.15
CA GLN A 16 21.96 11.06 -26.44
C GLN A 16 20.93 9.96 -26.17
N SER A 17 20.74 9.03 -27.12
CA SER A 17 19.69 8.00 -27.01
C SER A 17 20.08 6.81 -26.14
N THR A 18 21.38 6.45 -26.10
CA THR A 18 21.83 5.18 -25.50
C THR A 18 21.53 5.07 -23.99
N PRO A 19 21.90 6.04 -23.14
CA PRO A 19 21.62 5.97 -21.71
C PRO A 19 20.11 5.98 -21.43
N ALA A 20 19.34 6.76 -22.17
CA ALA A 20 17.89 6.84 -22.04
C ALA A 20 17.20 5.52 -22.43
N LEU A 21 17.62 4.87 -23.52
CA LEU A 21 17.10 3.57 -23.96
C LEU A 21 17.43 2.45 -22.97
N ILE A 22 18.64 2.43 -22.42
CA ILE A 22 19.04 1.42 -21.43
C ILE A 22 18.28 1.64 -20.12
N ALA A 23 18.09 2.88 -19.67
CA ALA A 23 17.27 3.22 -18.52
C ALA A 23 15.81 2.79 -18.72
N LEU A 24 15.23 3.10 -19.88
CA LEU A 24 13.86 2.72 -20.23
C LEU A 24 13.70 1.20 -20.32
N CYS A 25 14.67 0.49 -20.91
CA CYS A 25 14.70 -0.96 -20.94
C CYS A 25 14.78 -1.58 -19.54
N PHE A 26 15.62 -1.02 -18.66
CA PHE A 26 15.73 -1.46 -17.28
C PHE A 26 14.41 -1.24 -16.51
N CYS A 27 13.84 -0.05 -16.61
CA CYS A 27 12.57 0.30 -15.94
C CYS A 27 11.41 -0.56 -16.46
N ILE A 28 11.29 -0.77 -17.78
CA ILE A 28 10.28 -1.67 -18.36
C ILE A 28 10.52 -3.10 -17.91
N GLY A 29 11.77 -3.58 -17.92
CA GLY A 29 12.09 -4.93 -17.45
C GLY A 29 11.73 -5.14 -15.99
N VAL A 30 12.08 -4.19 -15.11
CA VAL A 30 11.74 -4.24 -13.69
C VAL A 30 10.23 -4.20 -13.48
N THR A 31 9.52 -3.27 -14.15
CA THR A 31 8.06 -3.16 -14.02
C THR A 31 7.34 -4.41 -14.53
N LEU A 32 7.76 -4.98 -15.66
CA LEU A 32 7.21 -6.24 -16.18
C LEU A 32 7.49 -7.41 -15.22
N GLU A 33 8.71 -7.53 -14.69
CA GLU A 33 8.97 -8.58 -13.70
C GLU A 33 8.18 -8.34 -12.41
N VAL A 34 8.02 -7.10 -11.93
CA VAL A 34 7.26 -6.78 -10.71
C VAL A 34 5.79 -7.07 -10.90
N ALA A 35 5.25 -6.74 -12.06
CA ALA A 35 3.88 -7.02 -12.41
C ALA A 35 3.62 -8.53 -12.54
N PHE A 36 4.48 -9.27 -13.24
CA PHE A 36 4.15 -10.61 -13.74
C PHE A 36 4.91 -11.78 -13.07
N ARG A 37 5.97 -11.53 -12.30
CA ARG A 37 6.80 -12.60 -11.72
C ARG A 37 6.95 -12.47 -10.20
N LEU A 38 6.89 -13.63 -9.54
CA LEU A 38 7.11 -13.76 -8.10
C LEU A 38 8.52 -13.27 -7.71
N PRO A 39 8.70 -12.72 -6.49
CA PRO A 39 10.03 -12.50 -5.96
C PRO A 39 10.77 -13.84 -5.91
N PRO A 40 11.95 -13.97 -6.54
CA PRO A 40 12.69 -15.23 -6.49
C PRO A 40 13.10 -15.53 -5.04
N LYS A 41 12.88 -16.77 -4.59
CA LYS A 41 13.42 -17.23 -3.29
C LYS A 41 14.94 -17.06 -3.29
N PRO A 42 15.57 -16.59 -2.20
CA PRO A 42 17.01 -16.40 -2.12
C PRO A 42 17.71 -17.76 -2.27
N ARG A 43 18.35 -17.99 -3.43
CA ARG A 43 19.08 -19.23 -3.72
C ARG A 43 20.54 -19.10 -3.26
N PRO A 44 21.07 -19.98 -2.40
CA PRO A 44 22.46 -19.91 -1.95
C PRO A 44 23.47 -20.05 -3.12
N ALA A 45 23.15 -20.85 -4.14
CA ALA A 45 24.00 -21.08 -5.32
C ALA A 45 24.24 -19.82 -6.19
N GLN A 46 23.40 -18.78 -6.08
CA GLN A 46 23.52 -17.55 -6.86
C GLN A 46 24.38 -16.45 -6.19
N LYS A 47 24.77 -16.63 -4.91
CA LYS A 47 25.60 -15.67 -4.17
C LYS A 47 26.96 -15.35 -4.83
N PRO A 48 27.77 -16.31 -5.33
CA PRO A 48 29.07 -15.99 -5.94
C PRO A 48 28.91 -15.25 -7.26
N TRP A 49 27.95 -15.66 -8.10
CA TRP A 49 27.63 -15.00 -9.37
C TRP A 49 27.09 -13.59 -9.16
N ARG A 50 26.31 -13.35 -8.09
CA ARG A 50 25.89 -11.99 -7.70
C ARG A 50 27.06 -11.10 -7.31
N LYS A 51 27.97 -11.60 -6.47
CA LYS A 51 29.18 -10.84 -6.13
C LYS A 51 29.99 -10.51 -7.38
N ALA A 52 30.18 -11.49 -8.28
CA ALA A 52 30.87 -11.27 -9.55
C ALA A 52 30.18 -10.20 -10.42
N ALA A 53 28.86 -10.26 -10.57
CA ALA A 53 28.08 -9.26 -11.31
C ALA A 53 28.19 -7.85 -10.70
N VAL A 54 28.16 -7.71 -9.37
CA VAL A 54 28.34 -6.43 -8.67
C VAL A 54 29.75 -5.88 -8.90
N TYR A 55 30.79 -6.70 -8.76
CA TYR A 55 32.18 -6.25 -9.01
C TYR A 55 32.40 -5.86 -10.47
N LEU A 56 31.87 -6.63 -11.42
CA LEU A 56 31.94 -6.30 -12.86
C LEU A 56 31.16 -5.03 -13.19
N SER A 57 30.03 -4.77 -12.53
CA SER A 57 29.25 -3.54 -12.71
C SER A 57 29.97 -2.31 -12.11
N TRP A 58 30.68 -2.47 -10.98
CA TRP A 58 31.58 -1.44 -10.47
C TRP A 58 32.77 -1.17 -11.39
N LEU A 59 33.34 -2.22 -11.98
CA LEU A 59 34.40 -2.10 -12.99
C LEU A 59 33.89 -1.38 -14.24
N LEU A 60 32.64 -1.62 -14.65
CA LEU A 60 31.99 -0.91 -15.75
C LEU A 60 31.90 0.59 -15.45
N ILE A 61 31.44 0.99 -14.26
CA ILE A 61 31.40 2.40 -13.82
C ILE A 61 32.81 3.01 -13.87
N PHE A 62 33.82 2.27 -13.41
CA PHE A 62 35.21 2.71 -13.45
C PHE A 62 35.71 2.99 -14.88
N THR A 63 35.28 2.22 -15.89
CA THR A 63 35.65 2.50 -17.29
C THR A 63 35.07 3.82 -17.82
N TYR A 64 33.82 4.17 -17.47
CA TYR A 64 33.23 5.46 -17.84
C TYR A 64 33.85 6.63 -17.06
N ALA A 65 34.16 6.43 -15.78
CA ALA A 65 34.88 7.42 -14.98
C ALA A 65 36.30 7.67 -15.52
N SER A 66 36.97 6.62 -16.00
CA SER A 66 38.28 6.71 -16.64
C SER A 66 38.21 7.49 -17.96
N GLU A 67 37.15 7.33 -18.75
CA GLU A 67 36.91 8.13 -19.96
C GLU A 67 36.72 9.63 -19.63
N LEU A 68 35.96 9.95 -18.58
CA LEU A 68 35.82 11.33 -18.09
C LEU A 68 37.17 11.92 -17.63
N ALA A 69 37.97 11.14 -16.89
CA ALA A 69 39.32 11.55 -16.48
C ALA A 69 40.24 11.79 -17.70
N LEU A 70 40.10 10.99 -18.77
CA LEU A 70 40.81 11.22 -20.03
C LEU A 70 40.38 12.51 -20.72
N PHE A 71 39.08 12.86 -20.71
CA PHE A 71 38.62 14.15 -21.24
C PHE A 71 39.18 15.34 -20.44
N VAL A 72 39.19 15.25 -19.11
CA VAL A 72 39.75 16.31 -18.25
C VAL A 72 41.25 16.46 -18.48
N THR A 73 41.99 15.35 -18.51
CA THR A 73 43.45 15.39 -18.72
C THR A 73 43.82 15.90 -20.11
N ARG A 74 43.10 15.50 -21.16
CA ARG A 74 43.30 16.03 -22.51
C ARG A 74 43.02 17.54 -22.59
N SER A 75 41.97 18.02 -21.92
CA SER A 75 41.64 19.45 -21.87
C SER A 75 42.68 20.28 -21.10
N LEU A 76 43.35 19.69 -20.10
CA LEU A 76 44.44 20.34 -19.37
C LEU A 76 45.77 20.37 -20.15
N VAL A 77 46.03 19.34 -20.97
CA VAL A 77 47.27 19.22 -21.77
C VAL A 77 47.18 20.03 -23.06
N ASP A 78 46.08 19.87 -23.82
CA ASP A 78 45.84 20.59 -25.07
C ASP A 78 45.04 21.87 -24.79
N ARG A 79 45.75 22.97 -24.52
CA ARG A 79 45.13 24.29 -24.32
C ARG A 79 44.42 24.74 -25.60
N GLY A 80 43.10 24.52 -25.64
CA GLY A 80 42.23 24.84 -26.78
C GLY A 80 41.29 23.71 -27.18
N TRP A 81 41.51 22.49 -26.67
CA TRP A 81 40.60 21.36 -26.89
C TRP A 81 39.56 21.26 -25.77
N TRP A 82 38.29 21.27 -26.17
CA TRP A 82 37.16 20.98 -25.29
C TRP A 82 36.48 19.71 -25.77
N ALA A 83 36.15 18.83 -24.82
CA ALA A 83 35.44 17.60 -25.14
C ALA A 83 34.08 17.91 -25.79
N PRO A 84 33.67 17.17 -26.84
CA PRO A 84 32.35 17.31 -27.43
C PRO A 84 31.27 17.12 -26.37
N GLN A 85 30.27 18.00 -26.38
CA GLN A 85 29.23 18.04 -25.35
C GLN A 85 28.44 16.73 -25.26
N ASP A 86 28.17 16.11 -26.41
CA ASP A 86 27.51 14.82 -26.52
C ASP A 86 28.28 13.69 -25.82
N SER A 87 29.60 13.66 -25.93
CA SER A 87 30.44 12.63 -25.30
C SER A 87 30.52 12.76 -23.78
N VAL A 88 30.56 13.99 -23.26
CA VAL A 88 30.57 14.22 -21.80
C VAL A 88 29.20 13.87 -21.20
N VAL A 89 28.10 14.32 -21.82
CA VAL A 89 26.74 13.99 -21.39
C VAL A 89 26.52 12.48 -21.40
N PHE A 90 26.98 11.78 -22.44
CA PHE A 90 26.92 10.32 -22.53
C PHE A 90 27.68 9.63 -21.39
N ALA A 91 28.93 10.03 -21.13
CA ALA A 91 29.75 9.38 -20.11
C ALA A 91 29.20 9.61 -18.69
N VAL A 92 28.77 10.83 -18.35
CA VAL A 92 28.21 11.10 -17.01
C VAL A 92 26.84 10.42 -16.83
N SER A 93 25.95 10.46 -17.83
CA SER A 93 24.64 9.79 -17.73
C SER A 93 24.78 8.27 -17.63
N SER A 94 25.79 7.69 -18.30
CA SER A 94 26.12 6.27 -18.19
C SER A 94 26.69 5.92 -16.80
N VAL A 95 27.55 6.76 -16.20
CA VAL A 95 28.01 6.57 -14.81
C VAL A 95 26.82 6.56 -13.85
N LEU A 96 25.87 7.49 -14.01
CA LEU A 96 24.68 7.56 -13.17
C LEU A 96 23.79 6.33 -13.36
N LEU A 97 23.49 5.98 -14.60
CA LEU A 97 22.64 4.84 -14.93
C LEU A 97 23.21 3.53 -14.35
N TRP A 98 24.48 3.24 -14.65
CA TRP A 98 25.13 2.02 -14.18
C TRP A 98 25.34 2.05 -12.65
N GLY A 99 25.58 3.23 -12.08
CA GLY A 99 25.60 3.45 -10.64
C GLY A 99 24.30 3.03 -9.97
N ILE A 100 23.16 3.52 -10.46
CA ILE A 100 21.83 3.18 -9.96
C ILE A 100 21.59 1.67 -10.05
N THR A 101 21.78 1.09 -11.22
CA THR A 101 21.53 -0.35 -11.41
C THR A 101 22.42 -1.20 -10.52
N THR A 102 23.69 -0.79 -10.32
CA THR A 102 24.64 -1.51 -9.45
C THR A 102 24.25 -1.41 -7.98
N LEU A 103 23.81 -0.23 -7.52
CA LEU A 103 23.33 -0.03 -6.16
C LEU A 103 22.09 -0.89 -5.87
N ILE A 104 21.12 -0.90 -6.79
CA ILE A 104 19.92 -1.74 -6.66
C ILE A 104 20.32 -3.24 -6.63
N LEU A 105 21.25 -3.66 -7.49
CA LEU A 105 21.75 -5.04 -7.53
C LEU A 105 22.50 -5.43 -6.24
N ALA A 106 23.32 -4.52 -5.71
CA ALA A 106 24.08 -4.71 -4.49
C ALA A 106 23.16 -4.84 -3.27
N ASP A 107 22.04 -4.10 -3.23
CA ASP A 107 21.10 -4.11 -2.13
C ASP A 107 20.05 -5.23 -2.21
N SER A 108 19.75 -5.73 -3.40
CA SER A 108 18.75 -6.79 -3.58
C SER A 108 19.20 -8.14 -3.00
N GLU A 109 18.50 -8.67 -2.01
CA GLU A 109 18.82 -10.02 -1.48
C GLU A 109 18.59 -11.13 -2.51
N SER A 110 17.53 -10.98 -3.31
CA SER A 110 17.20 -11.85 -4.45
C SER A 110 17.00 -11.01 -5.73
N PRO A 111 18.08 -10.67 -6.45
CA PRO A 111 17.98 -9.90 -7.68
C PRO A 111 17.17 -10.62 -8.73
N ARG A 112 16.36 -9.82 -9.40
CA ARG A 112 15.61 -10.16 -10.59
C ARG A 112 16.52 -10.00 -11.79
N TRP A 113 17.01 -11.11 -12.34
CA TRP A 113 18.13 -11.08 -13.29
C TRP A 113 17.75 -10.60 -14.68
N THR A 114 16.51 -10.81 -15.16
CA THR A 114 16.18 -10.49 -16.56
C THR A 114 16.32 -9.02 -16.94
N PRO A 115 15.95 -8.01 -16.11
CA PRO A 115 16.12 -6.61 -16.45
C PRO A 115 17.61 -6.24 -16.54
N TYR A 116 18.46 -6.77 -15.65
CA TYR A 116 19.90 -6.53 -15.69
C TYR A 116 20.53 -7.12 -16.95
N VAL A 117 20.19 -8.37 -17.29
CA VAL A 117 20.73 -9.01 -18.50
C VAL A 117 20.26 -8.29 -19.76
N ALA A 118 19.00 -7.87 -19.82
CA ALA A 118 18.48 -7.11 -20.97
C ALA A 118 19.23 -5.77 -21.11
N SER A 119 19.45 -5.05 -20.02
CA SER A 119 20.23 -3.82 -20.01
C SER A 119 21.70 -4.03 -20.41
N TRP A 120 22.36 -5.09 -19.93
CA TRP A 120 23.74 -5.40 -20.30
C TRP A 120 23.88 -5.77 -21.78
N VAL A 121 22.96 -6.57 -22.32
CA VAL A 121 22.94 -6.94 -23.75
C VAL A 121 22.68 -5.71 -24.61
N LEU A 122 21.69 -4.89 -24.26
CA LEU A 122 21.41 -3.64 -24.97
C LEU A 122 22.61 -2.68 -24.91
N GLY A 123 23.24 -2.54 -23.74
CA GLY A 123 24.47 -1.76 -23.55
C GLY A 123 25.61 -2.24 -24.43
N LEU A 124 25.85 -3.56 -24.50
CA LEU A 124 26.85 -4.17 -25.40
C LEU A 124 26.58 -3.81 -26.86
N THR A 125 25.33 -3.95 -27.33
CA THR A 125 24.99 -3.67 -28.74
C THR A 125 25.20 -2.20 -29.12
N MET A 126 24.84 -1.29 -28.23
CA MET A 126 25.02 0.14 -28.45
C MET A 126 26.50 0.54 -28.41
N GLU A 127 27.28 -0.02 -27.49
CA GLU A 127 28.73 0.22 -27.42
C GLU A 127 29.49 -0.31 -28.63
N ILE A 128 29.09 -1.47 -29.18
CA ILE A 128 29.66 -1.97 -30.44
C ILE A 128 29.37 -1.00 -31.59
N ALA A 129 28.14 -0.47 -31.67
CA ALA A 129 27.76 0.51 -32.68
C ALA A 129 28.54 1.83 -32.53
N MET A 130 28.73 2.32 -31.30
CA MET A 130 29.52 3.52 -31.01
C MET A 130 31.01 3.33 -31.33
N CYS A 131 31.58 2.17 -30.99
CA CYS A 131 32.98 1.83 -31.29
C CYS A 131 33.22 1.72 -32.80
N ALA A 132 32.31 1.09 -33.56
CA ALA A 132 32.41 1.00 -35.01
C ALA A 132 32.35 2.39 -35.68
N LEU A 133 31.47 3.27 -35.18
CA LEU A 133 31.33 4.65 -35.68
C LEU A 133 32.53 5.51 -35.29
N SER A 134 33.06 5.41 -34.07
CA SER A 134 34.20 6.22 -33.61
C SER A 134 35.47 5.93 -34.40
N VAL A 135 35.74 4.65 -34.72
CA VAL A 135 36.87 4.22 -35.56
C VAL A 135 36.73 4.70 -37.00
N SER A 136 35.50 4.79 -37.53
CA SER A 136 35.25 5.27 -38.90
C SER A 136 35.41 6.78 -39.08
N VAL A 137 35.30 7.55 -37.99
CA VAL A 137 35.23 9.02 -38.00
C VAL A 137 36.56 9.67 -37.62
N TYR A 138 37.36 9.03 -36.77
CA TYR A 138 38.65 9.54 -36.31
C TYR A 138 39.80 8.58 -36.67
N PRO A 139 40.23 8.54 -37.94
CA PRO A 139 41.23 7.59 -38.42
C PRO A 139 42.67 7.95 -38.01
N ASP A 140 42.95 9.20 -37.63
CA ASP A 140 44.32 9.64 -37.29
C ASP A 140 44.68 9.36 -35.82
N PRO A 141 45.74 8.58 -35.55
CA PRO A 141 46.12 8.18 -34.20
C PRO A 141 46.83 9.33 -33.47
N ASP A 142 46.06 10.05 -32.65
CA ASP A 142 46.61 10.94 -31.61
C ASP A 142 46.89 10.14 -30.31
N ARG A 143 47.82 10.63 -29.48
CA ARG A 143 48.24 9.95 -28.23
C ARG A 143 47.06 9.68 -27.28
N PHE A 144 46.06 10.56 -27.29
CA PHE A 144 44.84 10.42 -26.50
C PHE A 144 43.77 9.55 -27.16
N THR A 145 43.73 9.46 -28.50
CA THR A 145 42.78 8.60 -29.23
C THR A 145 43.07 7.12 -28.96
N GLY A 146 44.35 6.73 -28.88
CA GLY A 146 44.74 5.36 -28.51
C GLY A 146 44.30 4.97 -27.09
N ALA A 147 44.41 5.88 -26.13
CA ALA A 147 43.95 5.66 -24.76
C ALA A 147 42.42 5.56 -24.67
N GLN A 148 41.70 6.38 -25.44
CA GLN A 148 40.23 6.31 -25.54
C GLN A 148 39.78 4.98 -26.14
N CYS A 149 40.38 4.53 -27.25
CA CYS A 149 40.09 3.22 -27.83
C CYS A 149 40.38 2.07 -26.85
N ALA A 150 41.46 2.14 -26.07
CA ALA A 150 41.77 1.14 -25.06
C ALA A 150 40.69 1.06 -23.96
N VAL A 151 40.18 2.20 -23.49
CA VAL A 151 39.07 2.25 -22.51
C VAL A 151 37.77 1.71 -23.12
N MET A 152 37.46 2.02 -24.39
CA MET A 152 36.29 1.46 -25.09
C MET A 152 36.39 -0.06 -25.26
N ILE A 153 37.56 -0.59 -25.62
CA ILE A 153 37.80 -2.04 -25.72
C ILE A 153 37.65 -2.70 -24.35
N ALA A 154 38.23 -2.12 -23.30
CA ALA A 154 38.08 -2.62 -21.94
C ALA A 154 36.60 -2.65 -21.53
N ARG A 155 35.81 -1.63 -21.88
CA ARG A 155 34.37 -1.57 -21.64
C ARG A 155 33.59 -2.67 -22.37
N LEU A 156 33.90 -2.93 -23.64
CA LEU A 156 33.29 -4.03 -24.41
C LEU A 156 33.58 -5.39 -23.77
N VAL A 157 34.81 -5.60 -23.29
CA VAL A 157 35.18 -6.83 -22.56
C VAL A 157 34.36 -6.97 -21.27
N VAL A 158 34.19 -5.89 -20.50
CA VAL A 158 33.37 -5.90 -19.28
C VAL A 158 31.89 -6.21 -19.59
N PHE A 159 31.31 -5.62 -20.64
CA PHE A 159 29.95 -5.95 -21.07
C PHE A 159 29.81 -7.41 -21.54
N ALA A 160 30.80 -7.94 -22.25
CA ALA A 160 30.80 -9.34 -22.68
C ALA A 160 30.86 -10.30 -21.48
N LEU A 161 31.66 -9.97 -20.45
CA LEU A 161 31.72 -10.73 -19.20
C LEU A 161 30.40 -10.65 -18.42
N LEU A 162 29.77 -9.47 -18.34
CA LEU A 162 28.45 -9.29 -17.72
C LEU A 162 27.36 -10.07 -18.46
N ALA A 163 27.37 -10.09 -19.80
CA ALA A 163 26.44 -10.89 -20.59
C ALA A 163 26.64 -12.40 -20.36
N LEU A 164 27.89 -12.86 -20.23
CA LEU A 164 28.20 -14.27 -19.94
C LEU A 164 27.72 -14.68 -18.54
N VAL A 165 27.96 -13.85 -17.53
CA VAL A 165 27.41 -14.02 -16.18
C VAL A 165 25.87 -14.01 -16.22
N GLY A 166 25.27 -13.13 -17.02
CA GLY A 166 23.83 -13.06 -17.25
C GLY A 166 23.24 -14.34 -17.83
N VAL A 167 23.87 -14.93 -18.85
CA VAL A 167 23.46 -16.21 -19.43
C VAL A 167 23.57 -17.33 -18.39
N ALA A 168 24.68 -17.41 -17.65
CA ALA A 168 24.86 -18.42 -16.59
C ALA A 168 23.81 -18.32 -15.46
N LEU A 169 23.29 -17.11 -15.21
CA LEU A 169 22.25 -16.86 -14.20
C LEU A 169 20.82 -17.14 -14.71
N LEU A 170 20.61 -17.10 -16.03
CA LEU A 170 19.32 -17.41 -16.67
C LEU A 170 19.17 -18.89 -17.02
N VAL A 171 20.28 -19.64 -17.17
CA VAL A 171 20.24 -21.09 -17.36
C VAL A 171 19.80 -21.76 -16.05
N PRO A 172 18.66 -22.49 -16.02
CA PRO A 172 18.29 -23.27 -14.85
C PRO A 172 19.38 -24.34 -14.61
N PRO A 173 19.84 -24.53 -13.36
CA PRO A 173 20.82 -25.58 -13.09
C PRO A 173 20.27 -26.93 -13.56
N LYS A 174 21.11 -27.66 -14.28
CA LYS A 174 20.84 -29.06 -14.61
C LYS A 174 20.94 -29.86 -13.30
N ASP A 175 19.88 -30.60 -13.01
CA ASP A 175 19.72 -31.57 -11.91
C ASP A 175 19.48 -31.03 -10.49
N GLU A 176 18.23 -30.66 -10.21
CA GLU A 176 17.52 -31.19 -9.03
C GLU A 176 16.18 -31.73 -9.54
N LYS A 177 16.01 -33.06 -9.50
CA LYS A 177 14.75 -33.72 -9.83
C LYS A 177 13.61 -33.08 -9.03
N GLU A 178 12.50 -32.81 -9.70
CA GLU A 178 11.20 -32.54 -9.09
C GLU A 178 10.95 -33.52 -7.93
N GLN A 179 11.11 -33.04 -6.71
CA GLN A 179 10.31 -33.51 -5.61
C GLN A 179 9.02 -32.70 -5.66
N SER A 180 7.92 -33.40 -5.92
CA SER A 180 6.56 -32.95 -5.66
C SER A 180 6.47 -32.27 -4.29
N PRO A 181 5.53 -31.32 -4.10
CA PRO A 181 5.30 -30.75 -2.79
C PRO A 181 4.70 -31.82 -1.87
N ASP A 182 5.54 -32.47 -1.07
CA ASP A 182 5.10 -33.19 0.12
C ASP A 182 4.59 -32.14 1.11
N GLU A 183 3.27 -31.97 1.16
CA GLU A 183 2.54 -31.17 2.16
C GLU A 183 2.59 -31.76 3.59
N GLU A 184 3.44 -32.75 3.89
CA GLU A 184 3.36 -33.49 5.16
C GLU A 184 4.61 -33.44 6.07
N ARG A 185 5.60 -32.57 5.83
CA ARG A 185 6.76 -32.49 6.75
C ARG A 185 7.21 -31.07 7.07
N GLN A 186 6.39 -30.37 7.87
CA GLN A 186 6.92 -29.48 8.90
C GLN A 186 6.19 -29.70 10.23
N SER A 187 7.01 -30.04 11.23
CA SER A 187 6.71 -30.44 12.59
C SER A 187 5.88 -29.40 13.36
N LEU A 188 4.59 -29.65 13.50
CA LEU A 188 3.80 -29.21 14.64
C LEU A 188 3.95 -30.29 15.71
N LEU A 189 4.40 -29.91 16.91
CA LEU A 189 4.66 -30.74 18.12
C LEU A 189 6.10 -31.27 18.25
N THR A 190 6.89 -30.53 19.01
CA THR A 190 7.92 -31.09 19.89
C THR A 190 7.21 -31.96 20.94
N ALA A 191 7.02 -33.24 20.62
CA ALA A 191 6.63 -34.27 21.58
C ALA A 191 7.73 -35.34 21.61
N SER A 192 8.59 -35.28 22.62
CA SER A 192 9.50 -36.37 22.99
C SER A 192 8.72 -37.41 23.82
N PRO A 193 8.88 -38.72 23.57
CA PRO A 193 8.33 -39.75 24.46
C PRO A 193 9.39 -40.33 25.41
N ALA A 194 8.88 -40.84 26.55
CA ALA A 194 9.54 -41.57 27.66
C ALA A 194 10.26 -40.65 28.68
N GLU A 195 9.94 -40.64 29.98
CA GLU A 195 9.70 -41.75 30.92
C GLU A 195 8.74 -41.41 32.10
N SER A 196 8.23 -42.47 32.73
CA SER A 196 7.22 -42.56 33.80
C SER A 196 7.58 -41.95 35.16
N GLN A 197 6.62 -41.25 35.81
CA GLN A 197 6.15 -41.51 37.20
C GLN A 197 4.89 -40.69 37.56
N PRO A 198 4.00 -41.17 38.45
CA PRO A 198 2.69 -40.58 38.69
C PRO A 198 2.70 -39.60 39.87
N SER A 199 2.08 -38.43 39.72
CA SER A 199 1.61 -37.66 40.87
C SER A 199 0.19 -37.14 40.63
N ILE A 200 -0.68 -37.59 41.52
CA ILE A 200 -2.09 -37.24 41.64
C ILE A 200 -2.17 -35.80 42.13
N THR A 201 -2.88 -34.91 41.43
CA THR A 201 -3.48 -33.72 42.07
C THR A 201 -4.78 -33.36 41.35
N TYR A 202 -5.76 -33.02 42.17
CA TYR A 202 -7.20 -33.05 41.99
C TYR A 202 -7.74 -31.72 41.42
N GLY A 203 -8.73 -31.82 40.52
CA GLY A 203 -9.77 -30.85 40.14
C GLY A 203 -9.54 -29.33 40.25
N SER A 204 -9.65 -28.64 39.12
CA SER A 204 -10.56 -27.49 38.98
C SER A 204 -10.91 -27.27 37.51
N ILE A 205 -12.17 -26.93 37.30
CA ILE A 205 -12.86 -26.73 36.02
C ILE A 205 -12.28 -25.48 35.35
N ALA A 206 -11.94 -25.58 34.06
CA ALA A 206 -11.59 -24.44 33.24
C ALA A 206 -12.87 -23.66 32.90
N GLU A 207 -13.04 -22.49 33.50
CA GLU A 207 -13.90 -21.44 32.98
C GLU A 207 -13.20 -20.84 31.75
N ASP A 208 -13.64 -21.25 30.57
CA ASP A 208 -13.43 -20.50 29.33
C ASP A 208 -14.32 -19.26 29.36
N ALA A 209 -13.81 -18.21 29.98
CA ALA A 209 -14.25 -16.83 29.79
C ALA A 209 -13.01 -15.95 29.66
N LYS A 210 -12.34 -16.04 28.51
CA LYS A 210 -11.41 -14.99 28.07
C LYS A 210 -12.22 -13.81 27.56
N GLU A 211 -12.66 -12.96 28.47
CA GLU A 211 -12.91 -11.56 28.16
C GLU A 211 -11.56 -10.84 27.96
N GLY A 212 -11.43 -10.15 26.82
CA GLY A 212 -10.60 -8.95 26.69
C GLY A 212 -9.09 -9.10 26.92
N GLY A 213 -8.42 -10.10 26.34
CA GLY A 213 -6.97 -10.13 26.25
C GLY A 213 -6.51 -9.70 24.87
N SER A 214 -5.82 -8.55 24.75
CA SER A 214 -5.19 -8.13 23.50
C SER A 214 -4.23 -9.20 23.02
N GLU A 215 -4.57 -9.91 21.93
CA GLU A 215 -3.56 -10.62 21.14
C GLU A 215 -2.47 -9.61 20.79
N SER A 216 -1.22 -9.92 21.16
CA SER A 216 -0.07 -9.12 20.77
C SER A 216 -0.06 -8.96 19.26
N GLU A 217 -0.03 -7.71 18.76
CA GLU A 217 -0.05 -7.42 17.32
C GLU A 217 1.05 -8.15 16.53
N ASP A 218 2.11 -8.64 17.18
CA ASP A 218 3.17 -9.42 16.52
C ASP A 218 2.67 -10.78 16.01
N ASP A 219 1.77 -11.46 16.72
CA ASP A 219 1.15 -12.70 16.25
C ASP A 219 0.19 -12.41 15.08
N GLU A 220 -0.58 -11.33 15.20
CA GLU A 220 -1.50 -10.91 14.14
C GLU A 220 -0.77 -10.41 12.90
N LYS A 221 0.38 -9.73 13.06
CA LYS A 221 1.24 -9.27 11.96
C LYS A 221 1.96 -10.42 11.31
N GLU A 222 2.47 -11.40 12.05
CA GLU A 222 3.14 -12.56 11.45
C GLU A 222 2.17 -13.42 10.64
N VAL A 223 0.92 -13.57 11.12
CA VAL A 223 -0.17 -14.21 10.38
C VAL A 223 -0.55 -13.40 9.13
N LYS A 224 -0.65 -12.07 9.22
CA LYS A 224 -0.90 -11.19 8.06
C LYS A 224 0.24 -11.22 7.04
N GLU A 225 1.49 -11.22 7.49
CA GLU A 225 2.67 -11.27 6.62
C GLU A 225 2.71 -12.61 5.87
N ARG A 226 2.34 -13.72 6.53
CA ARG A 226 2.20 -15.05 5.91
C ARG A 226 1.01 -15.13 4.95
N GLN A 227 -0.14 -14.50 5.27
CA GLN A 227 -1.29 -14.42 4.34
C GLN A 227 -0.97 -13.58 3.10
N ARG A 228 -0.32 -12.43 3.28
CA ARG A 228 0.21 -11.57 2.22
C ARG A 228 1.20 -12.33 1.34
N GLN A 229 2.12 -13.10 1.93
CA GLN A 229 3.03 -13.96 1.18
C GLN A 229 2.26 -15.00 0.36
N ARG A 230 1.26 -15.69 0.94
CA ARG A 230 0.43 -16.67 0.21
C ARG A 230 -0.35 -16.07 -0.97
N LEU A 231 -0.86 -14.84 -0.85
CA LEU A 231 -1.55 -14.14 -1.94
C LEU A 231 -0.58 -13.62 -3.01
N LEU A 232 0.60 -13.14 -2.60
CA LEU A 232 1.67 -12.81 -3.54
C LEU A 232 2.14 -14.06 -4.29
N ASP A 233 2.28 -15.20 -3.59
CA ASP A 233 2.67 -16.52 -4.11
C ASP A 233 1.69 -17.05 -5.17
N ALA A 234 0.42 -16.63 -5.13
CA ALA A 234 -0.62 -17.07 -6.07
C ALA A 234 -0.65 -16.31 -7.42
N GLY A 235 0.09 -15.20 -7.59
CA GLY A 235 0.03 -14.46 -8.87
C GLY A 235 0.83 -13.16 -9.04
N GLY A 236 1.73 -12.80 -8.12
CA GLY A 236 2.54 -11.58 -8.23
C GLY A 236 1.78 -10.28 -7.91
N TRP A 237 2.48 -9.14 -8.00
CA TRP A 237 1.95 -7.83 -7.55
C TRP A 237 0.77 -7.34 -8.38
N TRP A 238 0.70 -7.70 -9.67
CA TRP A 238 -0.42 -7.30 -10.52
C TRP A 238 -1.68 -8.11 -10.25
N ALA A 239 -1.57 -9.42 -9.97
CA ALA A 239 -2.71 -10.21 -9.52
C ALA A 239 -3.22 -9.73 -8.15
N TYR A 240 -2.31 -9.33 -7.26
CA TYR A 240 -2.64 -8.72 -5.98
C TYR A 240 -3.38 -7.38 -6.17
N LEU A 241 -2.90 -6.48 -7.02
CA LEU A 241 -3.66 -5.25 -7.31
C LEU A 241 -5.02 -5.57 -7.99
N LYS A 242 -5.06 -6.59 -8.85
CA LYS A 242 -6.28 -7.02 -9.54
C LYS A 242 -7.38 -7.49 -8.58
N SER A 243 -7.04 -8.09 -7.43
CA SER A 243 -8.06 -8.51 -6.46
C SER A 243 -8.81 -7.30 -5.87
N PHE A 244 -8.14 -6.16 -5.68
CA PHE A 244 -8.79 -4.92 -5.23
C PHE A 244 -9.70 -4.28 -6.29
N PHE A 245 -9.55 -4.60 -7.58
CA PHE A 245 -10.46 -4.09 -8.61
C PHE A 245 -11.91 -4.60 -8.45
N ILE A 246 -12.16 -5.63 -7.64
CA ILE A 246 -13.52 -6.07 -7.29
C ILE A 246 -14.27 -4.95 -6.54
N LEU A 247 -13.56 -4.10 -5.80
CA LEU A 247 -14.11 -3.00 -5.02
C LEU A 247 -14.28 -1.72 -5.85
N PHE A 248 -13.61 -1.61 -7.00
CA PHE A 248 -13.66 -0.43 -7.86
C PHE A 248 -15.09 -0.12 -8.36
N PRO A 249 -15.92 -1.08 -8.81
CA PRO A 249 -17.31 -0.82 -9.16
C PRO A 249 -18.18 -0.28 -8.01
N ILE A 250 -17.83 -0.59 -6.76
CA ILE A 250 -18.55 -0.13 -5.56
C ILE A 250 -18.21 1.34 -5.28
N ILE A 251 -16.93 1.70 -5.43
CA ILE A 251 -16.40 3.03 -5.18
C ILE A 251 -16.73 3.98 -6.33
N TRP A 252 -16.71 3.48 -7.57
CA TRP A 252 -16.90 4.31 -8.76
C TRP A 252 -18.33 4.87 -8.83
N PRO A 253 -18.51 6.20 -8.94
CA PRO A 253 -19.81 6.86 -8.94
C PRO A 253 -20.55 6.71 -10.29
N SER A 254 -20.78 5.48 -10.76
CA SER A 254 -21.40 5.19 -12.06
C SER A 254 -22.80 5.82 -12.22
N ARG A 255 -23.58 5.89 -11.14
CA ARG A 255 -24.95 6.39 -11.14
C ARG A 255 -25.09 7.90 -10.87
N ASN A 256 -24.05 8.56 -10.32
CA ASN A 256 -24.15 9.95 -9.86
C ASN A 256 -23.33 10.91 -10.73
N ARG A 257 -23.99 11.55 -11.70
CA ARG A 257 -23.37 12.51 -12.63
C ARG A 257 -22.71 13.71 -11.93
N LYS A 258 -23.18 14.12 -10.75
CA LYS A 258 -22.57 15.24 -9.99
C LYS A 258 -21.16 14.88 -9.50
N ILE A 259 -20.99 13.68 -8.97
CA ILE A 259 -19.68 13.21 -8.47
C ILE A 259 -18.72 12.95 -9.65
N GLN A 260 -19.23 12.46 -10.79
CA GLN A 260 -18.44 12.34 -12.02
C GLN A 260 -17.93 13.71 -12.51
N LEU A 261 -18.77 14.75 -12.45
CA LEU A 261 -18.34 16.11 -12.77
C LEU A 261 -17.27 16.60 -11.78
N TYR A 262 -17.41 16.31 -10.48
CA TYR A 262 -16.40 16.68 -9.49
C TYR A 262 -15.05 16.00 -9.74
N LEU A 263 -15.04 14.70 -10.04
CA LEU A 263 -13.83 13.97 -10.44
C LEU A 263 -13.19 14.58 -11.71
N PHE A 264 -14.00 14.94 -12.71
CA PHE A 264 -13.48 15.58 -13.92
C PHE A 264 -12.85 16.94 -13.62
N VAL A 265 -13.50 17.76 -12.78
CA VAL A 265 -12.95 19.05 -12.34
C VAL A 265 -11.67 18.85 -11.52
N MET A 266 -11.60 17.84 -10.65
CA MET A 266 -10.38 17.51 -9.90
C MET A 266 -9.22 17.18 -10.85
N VAL A 267 -9.43 16.33 -11.87
CA VAL A 267 -8.40 16.03 -12.87
C VAL A 267 -7.96 17.30 -13.59
N LEU A 268 -8.89 18.18 -13.97
CA LEU A 268 -8.57 19.46 -14.62
C LEU A 268 -7.76 20.38 -13.68
N CYS A 269 -8.12 20.45 -12.40
CA CYS A 269 -7.38 21.18 -11.38
C CYS A 269 -5.95 20.67 -11.27
N THR A 270 -5.76 19.35 -11.15
CA THR A 270 -4.43 18.71 -11.08
C THR A 270 -3.58 19.04 -12.31
N LEU A 271 -4.14 18.94 -13.51
CA LEU A 271 -3.44 19.29 -14.76
C LEU A 271 -3.06 20.78 -14.80
N THR A 272 -3.95 21.66 -14.37
CA THR A 272 -3.72 23.11 -14.37
C THR A 272 -2.64 23.51 -13.38
N GLU A 273 -2.61 22.87 -12.21
CA GLU A 273 -1.57 23.07 -11.20
C GLU A 273 -0.17 22.74 -11.75
N ARG A 274 -0.04 21.68 -12.55
CA ARG A 274 1.24 21.32 -13.21
C ARG A 274 1.71 22.41 -14.16
N VAL A 275 0.78 23.02 -14.89
CA VAL A 275 1.08 24.16 -15.77
C VAL A 275 1.55 25.36 -14.94
N PHE A 276 0.90 25.65 -13.81
CA PHE A 276 1.30 26.75 -12.92
C PHE A 276 2.67 26.54 -12.27
N ASN A 277 3.01 25.30 -11.91
CA ASN A 277 4.33 24.95 -11.38
C ASN A 277 5.47 25.31 -12.34
N VAL A 278 5.23 25.32 -13.65
CA VAL A 278 6.20 25.76 -14.67
C VAL A 278 6.08 27.26 -14.97
N LEU A 279 4.84 27.78 -15.10
CA LEU A 279 4.61 29.18 -15.50
C LEU A 279 5.02 30.19 -14.41
N ILE A 280 4.79 29.89 -13.13
CA ILE A 280 5.09 30.81 -12.03
C ILE A 280 6.60 31.12 -11.99
N PRO A 281 7.50 30.12 -11.97
CA PRO A 281 8.95 30.38 -11.94
C PRO A 281 9.44 31.08 -13.21
N ARG A 282 8.89 30.71 -14.38
CA ARG A 282 9.18 31.38 -15.66
C ARG A 282 8.83 32.86 -15.63
N GLN A 283 7.68 33.20 -15.06
CA GLN A 283 7.20 34.59 -15.01
C GLN A 283 8.12 35.46 -14.14
N VAL A 284 8.67 34.92 -13.05
CA VAL A 284 9.68 35.62 -12.23
C VAL A 284 10.92 35.91 -13.07
N GLY A 285 11.38 34.96 -13.89
CA GLY A 285 12.50 35.19 -14.81
C GLY A 285 12.25 36.30 -15.83
N ILE A 286 11.03 36.37 -16.38
CA ILE A 286 10.64 37.45 -17.32
C ILE A 286 10.68 38.81 -16.62
N ILE A 287 10.18 38.90 -15.38
CA ILE A 287 10.24 40.12 -14.57
C ILE A 287 11.70 40.53 -14.36
N THR A 288 12.57 39.59 -14.00
CA THR A 288 14.00 39.87 -13.81
C THR A 288 14.68 40.37 -15.08
N ASN A 289 14.38 39.78 -16.25
CA ASN A 289 14.93 40.24 -17.52
C ASN A 289 14.51 41.68 -17.82
N GLN A 290 13.22 42.01 -17.67
CA GLN A 290 12.72 43.36 -17.91
C GLN A 290 13.34 44.38 -16.94
N LEU A 291 13.51 44.01 -15.67
CA LEU A 291 14.19 44.87 -14.68
C LEU A 291 15.67 45.06 -15.01
N ALA A 292 16.34 44.06 -15.57
CA ALA A 292 17.74 44.15 -15.96
C ALA A 292 17.96 45.05 -17.19
N GLU A 293 17.02 45.07 -18.13
CA GLU A 293 17.07 45.92 -19.32
C GLU A 293 16.73 47.40 -19.02
N ASP A 294 15.74 47.65 -18.17
CA ASP A 294 15.17 48.99 -17.91
C ASP A 294 15.61 49.61 -16.56
N TRP A 295 16.70 49.14 -15.96
CA TRP A 295 17.09 49.45 -14.56
C TRP A 295 17.29 50.95 -14.25
N ASP A 296 17.63 51.78 -15.23
CA ASP A 296 17.89 53.22 -15.11
C ASP A 296 16.72 54.10 -15.59
N THR A 297 15.69 53.50 -16.20
CA THR A 297 14.57 54.23 -16.84
C THR A 297 13.42 54.60 -15.90
N GLY A 298 13.41 54.06 -14.67
CA GLY A 298 12.31 54.22 -13.70
C GLY A 298 11.00 53.52 -14.10
N ARG A 299 11.00 52.73 -15.18
CA ARG A 299 9.82 51.99 -15.64
C ARG A 299 9.68 50.68 -14.86
N ILE A 300 8.55 50.53 -14.16
CA ILE A 300 8.25 49.30 -13.42
C ILE A 300 7.47 48.34 -14.33
N PRO A 301 7.86 47.04 -14.43
CA PRO A 301 7.14 46.04 -15.22
C PRO A 301 5.84 45.57 -14.54
N LEU A 302 4.91 46.50 -14.31
CA LEU A 302 3.66 46.27 -13.58
C LEU A 302 2.84 45.12 -14.17
N ARG A 303 2.76 45.02 -15.51
CA ARG A 303 2.01 43.94 -16.17
C ARG A 303 2.58 42.56 -15.84
N ALA A 304 3.90 42.41 -15.86
CA ALA A 304 4.54 41.13 -15.59
C ALA A 304 4.39 40.72 -14.12
N ILE A 305 4.49 41.68 -13.20
CA ILE A 305 4.27 41.48 -11.76
C ILE A 305 2.82 41.10 -11.45
N LEU A 306 1.84 41.80 -12.05
CA LEU A 306 0.42 41.48 -11.87
C LEU A 306 0.08 40.08 -12.38
N ILE A 307 0.65 39.66 -13.51
CA ILE A 307 0.50 38.29 -14.02
C ILE A 307 1.10 37.28 -13.04
N TRP A 308 2.30 37.53 -12.53
CA TRP A 308 2.95 36.64 -11.55
C TRP A 308 2.12 36.47 -10.28
N ILE A 309 1.67 37.57 -9.66
CA ILE A 309 0.84 37.55 -8.47
C ILE A 309 -0.51 36.87 -8.77
N GLY A 310 -1.11 37.15 -9.94
CA GLY A 310 -2.34 36.50 -10.38
C GLY A 310 -2.20 34.98 -10.49
N LEU A 311 -1.13 34.50 -11.12
CA LEU A 311 -0.82 33.07 -11.20
C LEU A 311 -0.57 32.45 -9.82
N GLN A 312 0.16 33.14 -8.94
CA GLN A 312 0.42 32.66 -7.60
C GLN A 312 -0.85 32.59 -6.75
N LEU A 313 -1.76 33.55 -6.87
CA LEU A 313 -3.04 33.56 -6.18
C LEU A 313 -3.95 32.45 -6.71
N LEU A 314 -3.99 32.22 -8.01
CA LEU A 314 -4.71 31.10 -8.62
C LEU A 314 -4.15 29.73 -8.21
N ASN A 315 -2.84 29.61 -8.00
CA ASN A 315 -2.19 28.38 -7.51
C ASN A 315 -2.20 28.25 -5.98
N SER A 316 -2.71 29.23 -5.25
CA SER A 316 -2.76 29.20 -3.79
C SER A 316 -4.01 28.49 -3.27
N ARG A 317 -4.10 28.36 -1.94
CA ARG A 317 -5.32 27.94 -1.22
C ARG A 317 -6.55 28.80 -1.50
N VAL A 318 -6.42 29.98 -2.13
CA VAL A 318 -7.58 30.79 -2.54
C VAL A 318 -8.13 30.34 -3.90
N GLY A 319 -7.31 29.68 -4.72
CA GLY A 319 -7.66 29.29 -6.08
C GLY A 319 -7.91 27.79 -6.25
N ILE A 320 -7.15 27.18 -7.16
CA ILE A 320 -7.36 25.81 -7.63
C ILE A 320 -7.22 24.78 -6.50
N ASP A 321 -6.27 24.98 -5.58
CA ASP A 321 -6.02 24.06 -4.47
C ASP A 321 -7.23 23.93 -3.53
N SER A 322 -7.94 25.02 -3.23
CA SER A 322 -9.16 24.95 -2.41
C SER A 322 -10.31 24.26 -3.13
N ILE A 323 -10.46 24.50 -4.45
CA ILE A 323 -11.49 23.81 -5.24
C ILE A 323 -11.18 22.31 -5.23
N PHE A 324 -9.94 21.92 -5.49
CA PHE A 324 -9.51 20.53 -5.46
C PHE A 324 -9.77 19.91 -4.09
N SER A 325 -9.31 20.54 -3.00
CA SER A 325 -9.47 20.03 -1.64
C SER A 325 -10.94 19.84 -1.24
N MET A 326 -11.80 20.83 -1.51
CA MET A 326 -13.23 20.73 -1.20
C MET A 326 -13.92 19.62 -1.99
N LEU A 327 -13.61 19.49 -3.29
CA LEU A 327 -14.18 18.44 -4.13
C LEU A 327 -13.65 17.06 -3.72
N SER A 328 -12.37 16.95 -3.39
CA SER A 328 -11.75 15.72 -2.92
C SER A 328 -12.43 15.20 -1.67
N THR A 329 -12.65 16.04 -0.65
CA THR A 329 -13.37 15.63 0.56
C THR A 329 -14.78 15.11 0.27
N VAL A 330 -15.51 15.73 -0.66
CA VAL A 330 -16.85 15.26 -1.04
C VAL A 330 -16.80 13.91 -1.77
N VAL A 331 -15.84 13.72 -2.67
CA VAL A 331 -15.63 12.46 -3.40
C VAL A 331 -15.19 11.35 -2.46
N GLU A 332 -14.26 11.63 -1.56
CA GLU A 332 -13.74 10.71 -0.55
C GLU A 332 -14.89 10.24 0.36
N GLN A 333 -15.68 11.18 0.90
CA GLN A 333 -16.79 10.84 1.79
C GLN A 333 -17.91 10.10 1.08
N PHE A 334 -18.20 10.42 -0.19
CA PHE A 334 -19.13 9.64 -1.00
C PHE A 334 -18.65 8.20 -1.17
N SER A 335 -17.37 8.02 -1.53
CA SER A 335 -16.75 6.72 -1.77
C SER A 335 -16.73 5.86 -0.51
N SER A 336 -16.28 6.44 0.61
CA SER A 336 -16.33 5.81 1.93
C SER A 336 -17.75 5.39 2.31
N ALA A 337 -18.75 6.28 2.18
CA ALA A 337 -20.11 5.95 2.56
C ALA A 337 -20.71 4.80 1.73
N GLN A 338 -20.39 4.71 0.43
CA GLN A 338 -20.80 3.57 -0.39
C GLN A 338 -20.13 2.28 0.05
N LEU A 339 -18.84 2.37 0.35
CA LEU A 339 -18.04 1.23 0.78
C LEU A 339 -18.51 0.69 2.14
N THR A 340 -18.77 1.56 3.12
CA THR A 340 -19.34 1.19 4.42
C THR A 340 -20.73 0.56 4.27
N LYS A 341 -21.61 1.12 3.43
CA LYS A 341 -22.94 0.55 3.17
C LYS A 341 -22.86 -0.83 2.52
N ALA A 342 -21.96 -1.00 1.55
CA ALA A 342 -21.76 -2.26 0.87
C ALA A 342 -21.17 -3.32 1.82
N ALA A 343 -20.20 -2.92 2.65
CA ALA A 343 -19.59 -3.80 3.64
C ALA A 343 -20.59 -4.22 4.72
N PHE A 344 -21.36 -3.27 5.28
CA PHE A 344 -22.42 -3.58 6.23
C PHE A 344 -23.45 -4.56 5.64
N LYS A 345 -23.92 -4.28 4.42
CA LYS A 345 -24.85 -5.18 3.71
C LYS A 345 -24.25 -6.57 3.51
N HIS A 346 -22.97 -6.65 3.17
CA HIS A 346 -22.29 -7.92 2.96
C HIS A 346 -22.14 -8.70 4.27
N VAL A 347 -21.62 -8.05 5.33
CA VAL A 347 -21.47 -8.63 6.67
C VAL A 347 -22.78 -9.18 7.20
N MET A 348 -23.86 -8.40 7.13
CA MET A 348 -25.19 -8.84 7.59
C MET A 348 -25.78 -9.99 6.75
N GLY A 349 -25.25 -10.23 5.55
CA GLY A 349 -25.62 -11.34 4.68
C GLY A 349 -24.76 -12.59 4.84
N LEU A 350 -23.77 -12.58 5.74
CA LEU A 350 -22.91 -13.75 6.01
C LEU A 350 -23.61 -14.75 6.95
N SER A 351 -23.11 -15.99 6.94
CA SER A 351 -23.68 -17.08 7.72
C SER A 351 -23.43 -16.95 9.23
N MET A 352 -24.23 -17.65 10.05
CA MET A 352 -24.07 -17.68 11.51
C MET A 352 -22.68 -18.12 11.98
N ASN A 353 -22.02 -19.04 11.26
CA ASN A 353 -20.65 -19.46 11.57
C ASN A 353 -19.67 -18.29 11.58
N PHE A 354 -19.77 -17.44 10.57
CA PHE A 354 -18.94 -16.26 10.46
C PHE A 354 -19.14 -15.33 11.68
N HIS A 355 -20.38 -15.10 12.09
CA HIS A 355 -20.70 -14.22 13.21
C HIS A 355 -20.38 -14.81 14.60
N THR A 356 -20.30 -16.14 14.71
CA THR A 356 -19.98 -16.81 15.98
C THR A 356 -18.47 -16.96 16.16
N GLU A 357 -17.72 -17.19 15.08
CA GLU A 357 -16.27 -17.38 15.12
C GLU A 357 -15.49 -16.05 15.10
N LYS A 358 -16.04 -15.01 14.47
CA LYS A 358 -15.34 -13.72 14.33
C LYS A 358 -15.77 -12.73 15.40
N ASN A 359 -14.77 -12.07 16.00
CA ASN A 359 -15.01 -10.98 16.92
C ASN A 359 -15.66 -9.79 16.20
N SER A 360 -16.80 -9.32 16.69
CA SER A 360 -17.52 -8.17 16.12
C SER A 360 -16.68 -6.89 16.09
N GLY A 361 -15.77 -6.71 17.06
CA GLY A 361 -14.83 -5.59 17.07
C GLY A 361 -13.80 -5.64 15.94
N GLU A 362 -13.33 -6.83 15.57
CA GLU A 362 -12.43 -7.00 14.42
C GLU A 362 -13.13 -6.73 13.10
N LEU A 363 -14.40 -7.15 12.98
CA LEU A 363 -15.22 -6.86 11.81
C LEU A 363 -15.45 -5.36 11.64
N LEU A 364 -15.79 -4.66 12.73
CA LEU A 364 -15.95 -3.21 12.70
C LEU A 364 -14.65 -2.52 12.28
N LYS A 365 -13.52 -2.92 12.88
CA LYS A 365 -12.19 -2.41 12.51
C LYS A 365 -11.86 -2.67 11.05
N ALA A 366 -12.22 -3.84 10.50
CA ALA A 366 -12.00 -4.15 9.08
C ALA A 366 -12.86 -3.27 8.15
N VAL A 367 -14.08 -2.92 8.56
CA VAL A 367 -14.93 -1.98 7.82
C VAL A 367 -14.38 -0.56 7.87
N GLU A 368 -13.90 -0.10 9.04
CA GLU A 368 -13.23 1.19 9.22
C GLU A 368 -11.93 1.29 8.40
N GLN A 369 -11.15 0.21 8.35
CA GLN A 369 -9.94 0.14 7.52
C GLN A 369 -10.22 0.15 6.01
N GLY A 370 -11.49 0.01 5.61
CA GLY A 370 -11.92 0.17 4.23
C GLY A 370 -11.63 1.54 3.62
N HIS A 371 -11.55 2.58 4.45
CA HIS A 371 -11.13 3.92 4.05
C HIS A 371 -9.74 3.94 3.37
N SER A 372 -8.86 3.00 3.70
CA SER A 372 -7.54 2.90 3.08
C SER A 372 -7.64 2.62 1.56
N ILE A 373 -8.70 1.96 1.08
CA ILE A 373 -8.89 1.69 -0.36
C ILE A 373 -9.13 2.98 -1.14
N THR A 374 -9.99 3.86 -0.61
CA THR A 374 -10.28 5.14 -1.26
C THR A 374 -9.04 6.03 -1.23
N ALA A 375 -8.32 6.04 -0.11
CA ALA A 375 -7.05 6.75 0.02
C ALA A 375 -6.01 6.28 -1.00
N ILE A 376 -5.87 4.97 -1.24
CA ILE A 376 -4.95 4.43 -2.26
C ILE A 376 -5.24 4.98 -3.65
N LEU A 377 -6.51 4.98 -4.06
CA LEU A 377 -6.90 5.44 -5.40
C LEU A 377 -6.59 6.93 -5.55
N GLU A 378 -6.98 7.74 -4.57
CA GLU A 378 -6.70 9.19 -4.58
C GLU A 378 -5.18 9.46 -4.60
N TYR A 379 -4.44 8.72 -3.77
CA TYR A 379 -2.99 8.83 -3.68
C TYR A 379 -2.28 8.49 -5.00
N ILE A 380 -2.73 7.46 -5.71
CA ILE A 380 -2.14 7.07 -7.00
C ILE A 380 -2.47 8.12 -8.08
N PHE A 381 -3.75 8.47 -8.23
CA PHE A 381 -4.22 9.32 -9.33
C PHE A 381 -3.88 10.81 -9.15
N PHE A 382 -3.92 11.32 -7.92
CA PHE A 382 -3.80 12.76 -7.65
C PHE A 382 -2.51 13.18 -6.95
N GLU A 383 -1.72 12.25 -6.42
CA GLU A 383 -0.37 12.56 -5.88
C GLU A 383 0.73 11.90 -6.70
N THR A 384 0.70 10.57 -6.85
CA THR A 384 1.83 9.80 -7.44
C THR A 384 2.01 10.07 -8.93
N ILE A 385 0.95 9.99 -9.72
CA ILE A 385 1.02 10.26 -11.18
C ILE A 385 1.42 11.73 -11.45
N PRO A 386 0.79 12.74 -10.82
CA PRO A 386 1.18 14.14 -11.01
C PRO A 386 2.62 14.44 -10.60
N LEU A 387 3.11 13.79 -9.54
CA LEU A 387 4.51 13.91 -9.11
C LEU A 387 5.50 13.40 -10.17
N ILE A 388 5.17 12.29 -10.85
CA ILE A 388 5.98 11.81 -11.97
C ILE A 388 5.90 12.79 -13.14
N MET A 389 4.71 13.35 -13.41
CA MET A 389 4.53 14.37 -14.43
C MET A 389 5.34 15.64 -14.15
N ASP A 390 5.43 16.10 -12.89
CA ASP A 390 6.27 17.24 -12.50
C ASP A 390 7.74 16.98 -12.79
N LEU A 391 8.22 15.80 -12.40
CA LEU A 391 9.62 15.43 -12.59
C LEU A 391 9.98 15.41 -14.09
N VAL A 392 9.08 14.87 -14.92
CA VAL A 392 9.23 14.87 -16.38
C VAL A 392 9.14 16.29 -16.95
N ALA A 393 8.16 17.08 -16.53
CA ALA A 393 7.99 18.46 -16.97
C ALA A 393 9.22 19.31 -16.60
N ALA A 394 9.79 19.08 -15.42
CA ALA A 394 11.00 19.74 -14.96
C ALA A 394 12.23 19.38 -15.77
N PHE A 395 12.40 18.10 -16.07
CA PHE A 395 13.47 17.63 -16.94
C PHE A 395 13.38 18.27 -18.33
N VAL A 396 12.18 18.26 -18.93
CA VAL A 396 11.93 18.86 -20.26
C VAL A 396 12.11 20.37 -20.25
N TYR A 397 11.66 21.05 -19.19
CA TYR A 397 11.74 22.51 -19.11
C TYR A 397 13.19 23.00 -18.90
N LEU A 398 13.93 22.39 -17.97
CA LEU A 398 15.31 22.79 -17.66
C LEU A 398 16.30 22.44 -18.78
N SER A 399 16.09 21.31 -19.47
CA SER A 399 16.90 20.96 -20.65
C SER A 399 16.74 21.97 -21.78
N ASN A 400 15.53 22.49 -22.00
CA ASN A 400 15.27 23.51 -23.01
C ASN A 400 15.79 24.91 -22.62
N LEU A 401 15.84 25.24 -21.32
CA LEU A 401 16.19 26.60 -20.85
C LEU A 401 17.69 26.87 -20.80
N PHE A 402 18.51 25.86 -20.48
CA PHE A 402 19.95 26.02 -20.31
C PHE A 402 20.74 25.12 -21.26
N ASP A 403 20.80 23.82 -20.95
CA ASP A 403 21.51 22.82 -21.73
C ASP A 403 21.36 21.42 -21.10
N GLU A 404 21.76 20.39 -21.85
CA GLU A 404 21.77 18.99 -21.42
C GLU A 404 22.57 18.75 -20.13
N TYR A 405 23.61 19.54 -19.86
CA TYR A 405 24.42 19.44 -18.64
C TYR A 405 23.65 19.75 -17.35
N LEU A 406 22.77 20.74 -17.37
CA LEU A 406 21.98 21.11 -16.20
C LEU A 406 20.87 20.10 -15.95
N ALA A 407 20.25 19.57 -17.00
CA ALA A 407 19.28 18.49 -16.89
C ALA A 407 19.93 17.24 -16.27
N LEU A 408 21.16 16.94 -16.66
CA LEU A 408 21.91 15.81 -16.14
C LEU A 408 22.30 15.98 -14.67
N THR A 409 22.70 17.17 -14.22
CA THR A 409 22.99 17.41 -12.79
C THR A 409 21.74 17.31 -11.92
N VAL A 410 20.57 17.74 -12.42
CA VAL A 410 19.29 17.57 -11.73
C VAL A 410 18.92 16.09 -11.60
N VAL A 411 19.08 15.30 -12.66
CA VAL A 411 18.84 13.85 -12.61
C VAL A 411 19.80 13.16 -11.65
N ALA A 412 21.09 13.50 -11.69
CA ALA A 412 22.10 12.99 -10.76
C ALA A 412 21.72 13.25 -9.30
N LEU A 413 21.24 14.46 -9.02
CA LEU A 413 20.79 14.84 -7.69
C LEU A 413 19.52 14.08 -7.30
N ALA A 414 18.50 14.04 -8.15
CA ALA A 414 17.24 13.35 -7.87
C ALA A 414 17.48 11.86 -7.52
N VAL A 415 18.39 11.22 -8.26
CA VAL A 415 18.81 9.84 -8.02
C VAL A 415 19.52 9.70 -6.68
N THR A 416 20.52 10.56 -6.42
CA THR A 416 21.29 10.52 -5.17
C THR A 416 20.37 10.76 -3.97
N TYR A 417 19.46 11.72 -4.10
CA TYR A 417 18.44 12.06 -3.13
C TYR A 417 17.54 10.87 -2.82
N LEU A 418 16.98 10.23 -3.85
CA LEU A 418 16.07 9.10 -3.70
C LEU A 418 16.78 7.90 -3.04
N TYR A 419 17.99 7.58 -3.51
CA TYR A 419 18.79 6.49 -2.96
C TYR A 419 19.12 6.70 -1.47
N SER A 420 19.68 7.87 -1.12
CA SER A 420 20.00 8.19 0.28
C SER A 420 18.77 8.18 1.17
N THR A 421 17.64 8.70 0.68
CA THR A 421 16.38 8.71 1.43
C THR A 421 15.86 7.30 1.69
N ILE A 422 15.80 6.44 0.67
CA ILE A 422 15.33 5.06 0.81
C ILE A 422 16.22 4.30 1.80
N ARG A 423 17.55 4.46 1.72
CA ARG A 423 18.50 3.76 2.60
C ARG A 423 18.40 4.19 4.06
N LEU A 424 18.35 5.49 4.31
CA LEU A 424 18.20 6.00 5.68
C LEU A 424 16.81 5.68 6.24
N THR A 425 15.77 5.68 5.41
CA THR A 425 14.42 5.25 5.82
C THR A 425 14.40 3.77 6.17
N ALA A 426 15.04 2.91 5.38
CA ALA A 426 15.18 1.49 5.67
C ALA A 426 15.95 1.25 6.97
N TYR A 427 17.03 1.99 7.23
CA TYR A 427 17.76 1.96 8.49
C TYR A 427 16.90 2.41 9.68
N ASN A 428 16.06 3.44 9.48
CA ASN A 428 15.18 3.95 10.53
C ASN A 428 13.99 3.03 10.84
N ARG A 429 13.68 2.07 9.95
CA ARG A 429 12.54 1.14 10.08
C ARG A 429 12.62 0.30 11.35
N GLU A 430 13.80 -0.23 11.68
CA GLU A 430 14.00 -1.06 12.87
C GLU A 430 13.83 -0.23 14.15
N ARG A 431 14.35 1.00 14.17
CA ARG A 431 14.17 1.93 15.30
C ARG A 431 12.70 2.30 15.49
N ARG A 432 11.98 2.55 14.39
CA ARG A 432 10.53 2.78 14.42
C ARG A 432 9.80 1.58 15.00
N ARG A 433 10.22 0.35 14.66
CA ARG A 433 9.62 -0.88 15.23
C ARG A 433 9.80 -0.95 16.74
N VAL A 434 11.03 -0.77 17.23
CA VAL A 434 11.31 -0.76 18.68
C VAL A 434 10.52 0.34 19.39
N PHE A 435 10.43 1.53 18.80
CA PHE A 435 9.63 2.64 19.33
C PHE A 435 8.14 2.26 19.48
N ILE A 436 7.54 1.68 18.42
CA ILE A 436 6.13 1.27 18.45
C ILE A 436 5.90 0.16 19.48
N ASP A 437 6.81 -0.81 19.58
CA ASP A 437 6.72 -1.89 20.58
C ASP A 437 6.69 -1.35 22.02
N LYS A 438 7.60 -0.42 22.34
CA LYS A 438 7.64 0.23 23.67
C LYS A 438 6.38 1.08 23.94
N TYR A 439 5.88 1.79 22.93
CA TYR A 439 4.63 2.54 23.02
C TYR A 439 3.42 1.63 23.30
N MET A 440 3.32 0.49 22.62
CA MET A 440 2.24 -0.47 22.84
C MET A 440 2.32 -1.12 24.22
N LYS A 441 3.53 -1.44 24.70
CA LYS A 441 3.75 -1.94 26.06
C LYS A 441 3.31 -0.93 27.12
N GLU A 442 3.64 0.35 26.96
CA GLU A 442 3.18 1.42 27.85
C GLU A 442 1.64 1.49 27.89
N ASN A 443 1.00 1.55 26.71
CA ASN A 443 -0.45 1.57 26.62
C ASN A 443 -1.09 0.33 27.24
N SER A 444 -0.54 -0.86 26.97
CA SER A 444 -1.05 -2.11 27.54
C SER A 444 -1.01 -2.10 29.06
N ILE A 445 0.09 -1.65 29.68
CA ILE A 445 0.19 -1.49 31.14
C ILE A 445 -0.88 -0.51 31.62
N MET A 446 -1.02 0.64 30.96
CA MET A 446 -2.01 1.65 31.34
C MET A 446 -3.45 1.10 31.27
N TYR A 447 -3.81 0.41 30.19
CA TYR A 447 -5.12 -0.23 30.04
C TYR A 447 -5.34 -1.32 31.09
N GLU A 448 -4.34 -2.18 31.34
CA GLU A 448 -4.42 -3.24 32.34
C GLU A 448 -4.65 -2.67 33.75
N SER A 449 -3.90 -1.65 34.15
CA SER A 449 -4.03 -1.03 35.48
C SER A 449 -5.36 -0.29 35.64
N VAL A 450 -5.88 0.36 34.59
CA VAL A 450 -7.17 1.08 34.63
C VAL A 450 -8.35 0.12 34.58
N SER A 451 -8.31 -0.89 33.71
CA SER A 451 -9.36 -1.91 33.62
C SER A 451 -9.45 -2.71 34.92
N ASN A 452 -8.31 -2.99 35.56
CA ASN A 452 -8.23 -3.72 36.82
C ASN A 452 -8.06 -2.81 38.04
N TRP A 453 -8.58 -1.57 37.99
CA TRP A 453 -8.39 -0.60 39.08
C TRP A 453 -8.90 -1.13 40.43
N GLN A 454 -9.99 -1.92 40.43
CA GLN A 454 -10.54 -2.54 41.63
C GLN A 454 -9.55 -3.50 42.27
N THR A 455 -8.88 -4.34 41.47
CA THR A 455 -7.83 -5.26 41.94
C THR A 455 -6.65 -4.49 42.53
N VAL A 456 -6.21 -3.43 41.85
CA VAL A 456 -5.13 -2.56 42.35
C VAL A 456 -5.52 -1.94 43.70
N ALA A 457 -6.78 -1.53 43.85
CA ALA A 457 -7.32 -1.00 45.10
C ALA A 457 -7.44 -2.08 46.19
N TYR A 458 -7.94 -3.28 45.86
CA TYR A 458 -8.07 -4.40 46.80
C TYR A 458 -6.74 -4.79 47.44
N PHE A 459 -5.64 -4.75 46.67
CA PHE A 459 -4.31 -5.08 47.16
C PHE A 459 -3.46 -3.87 47.54
N ASN A 460 -4.02 -2.65 47.48
CA ASN A 460 -3.32 -1.38 47.75
C ASN A 460 -1.98 -1.26 46.98
N ARG A 461 -1.98 -1.61 45.69
CA ARG A 461 -0.78 -1.64 44.82
C ARG A 461 -0.61 -0.42 43.91
N GLY A 462 -1.28 0.70 44.20
CA GLY A 462 -1.20 1.90 43.37
C GLY A 462 0.23 2.41 43.13
N ALA A 463 1.09 2.44 44.16
CA ALA A 463 2.49 2.88 44.01
C ALA A 463 3.36 1.92 43.17
N TYR A 464 3.02 0.62 43.17
CA TYR A 464 3.69 -0.37 42.34
C TYR A 464 3.34 -0.15 40.87
N GLU A 465 2.05 0.00 40.55
CA GLU A 465 1.60 0.28 39.19
C GLU A 465 2.14 1.61 38.66
N GLN A 466 2.23 2.64 39.50
CA GLN A 466 2.87 3.91 39.12
C GLN A 466 4.34 3.75 38.74
N THR A 467 5.11 2.97 39.51
CA THR A 467 6.52 2.70 39.18
C THR A 467 6.63 1.89 37.87
N ARG A 468 5.82 0.84 37.72
CA ARG A 468 5.77 0.01 36.51
C ARG A 468 5.45 0.82 35.26
N LEU A 469 4.51 1.75 35.35
CA LEU A 469 4.17 2.68 34.26
C LEU A 469 5.31 3.66 34.00
N ASN A 470 5.92 4.23 35.03
CA ASN A 470 7.02 5.19 34.87
C ASN A 470 8.22 4.56 34.15
N ASP A 471 8.57 3.31 34.47
CA ASP A 471 9.63 2.58 33.77
C ASP A 471 9.29 2.37 32.29
N ALA A 472 8.03 2.02 31.98
CA ALA A 472 7.57 1.86 30.60
C ALA A 472 7.61 3.18 29.80
N VAL A 473 7.18 4.29 30.43
CA VAL A 473 7.26 5.65 29.85
C VAL A 473 8.71 6.04 29.57
N HIS A 474 9.64 5.72 30.48
CA HIS A 474 11.07 5.97 30.26
C HIS A 474 11.63 5.15 29.09
N GLU A 475 11.32 3.85 29.00
CA GLU A 475 11.73 3.00 27.86
C GLU A 475 11.17 3.53 26.52
N HIS A 476 9.91 3.94 26.50
CA HIS A 476 9.27 4.53 25.34
C HIS A 476 9.94 5.86 24.96
N SER A 477 10.13 6.79 25.90
CA SER A 477 10.78 8.07 25.65
C SER A 477 12.20 7.91 25.08
N ASP A 478 13.01 7.03 25.66
CA ASP A 478 14.38 6.78 25.17
C ASP A 478 14.40 6.21 23.75
N SER A 479 13.48 5.30 23.44
CA SER A 479 13.32 4.74 22.10
C SER A 479 12.85 5.80 21.11
N PHE A 480 11.95 6.69 21.51
CA PHE A 480 11.46 7.80 20.70
C PHE A 480 12.58 8.79 20.36
N VAL A 481 13.43 9.17 21.32
CA VAL A 481 14.58 10.05 21.05
C VAL A 481 15.53 9.43 20.04
N LYS A 482 15.85 8.13 20.18
CA LYS A 482 16.73 7.41 19.23
C LYS A 482 16.13 7.32 17.82
N TYR A 483 14.83 7.08 17.73
CA TYR A 483 14.08 7.08 16.48
C TYR A 483 14.05 8.47 15.85
N SER A 484 13.67 9.49 16.63
CA SER A 484 13.58 10.89 16.21
C SER A 484 14.92 11.43 15.73
N PHE A 485 16.02 11.10 16.40
CA PHE A 485 17.36 11.52 15.97
C PHE A 485 17.71 11.00 14.56
N THR A 486 17.49 9.71 14.31
CA THR A 486 17.73 9.12 12.98
C THR A 486 16.74 9.63 11.93
N TYR A 487 15.50 9.90 12.34
CA TYR A 487 14.51 10.54 11.47
C TYR A 487 14.94 11.94 11.04
N ASN A 488 15.43 12.76 11.96
CA ASN A 488 15.98 14.09 11.64
C ASN A 488 17.24 14.03 10.78
N LEU A 489 18.07 12.99 10.93
CA LEU A 489 19.25 12.77 10.07
C LEU A 489 18.88 12.56 8.59
N ILE A 490 17.69 11.98 8.31
CA ILE A 490 17.15 11.87 6.94
C ILE A 490 16.98 13.27 6.35
N PHE A 491 16.25 14.15 7.03
CA PHE A 491 16.04 15.53 6.57
C PHE A 491 17.33 16.32 6.45
N ALA A 492 18.27 16.16 7.39
CA ALA A 492 19.57 16.82 7.31
C ALA A 492 20.37 16.39 6.06
N THR A 493 20.36 15.08 5.75
CA THR A 493 21.03 14.54 4.55
C THR A 493 20.36 15.02 3.27
N GLN A 494 19.03 15.02 3.24
CA GLN A 494 18.24 15.54 2.12
C GLN A 494 18.52 17.03 1.87
N ALA A 495 18.52 17.86 2.92
CA ALA A 495 18.84 19.28 2.83
C ALA A 495 20.26 19.52 2.30
N LEU A 496 21.23 18.70 2.74
CA LEU A 496 22.62 18.78 2.28
C LEU A 496 22.74 18.41 0.79
N ILE A 497 22.08 17.35 0.34
CA ILE A 497 22.06 16.95 -1.07
C ILE A 497 21.41 18.05 -1.91
N THR A 498 20.23 18.53 -1.52
CA THR A 498 19.51 19.58 -2.25
C THR A 498 20.29 20.89 -2.30
N SER A 499 20.96 21.28 -1.21
CA SER A 499 21.78 22.51 -1.18
C SER A 499 23.03 22.40 -2.04
N THR A 500 23.70 21.23 -2.04
CA THR A 500 24.90 21.01 -2.85
C THR A 500 24.58 20.97 -4.34
N GLY A 501 23.46 20.38 -4.76
CA GLY A 501 23.07 20.46 -6.16
C GLY A 501 22.48 21.81 -6.58
N LEU A 502 21.83 22.57 -5.68
CA LEU A 502 21.48 23.96 -5.98
C LEU A 502 22.75 24.79 -6.22
N LEU A 503 23.79 24.59 -5.40
CA LEU A 503 25.09 25.23 -5.60
C LEU A 503 25.69 24.85 -6.98
N ALA A 504 25.71 23.55 -7.32
CA ALA A 504 26.22 23.09 -8.61
C ALA A 504 25.42 23.66 -9.79
N ALA A 505 24.08 23.60 -9.73
CA ALA A 505 23.18 24.14 -10.74
C ALA A 505 23.36 25.66 -10.90
N SER A 506 23.52 26.38 -9.79
CA SER A 506 23.75 27.83 -9.77
C SER A 506 25.10 28.20 -10.39
N LEU A 507 26.17 27.45 -10.12
CA LEU A 507 27.48 27.67 -10.72
C LEU A 507 27.45 27.46 -12.24
N ILE A 508 26.75 26.41 -12.71
CA ILE A 508 26.57 26.14 -14.15
C ILE A 508 25.77 27.26 -14.79
N ALA A 509 24.65 27.67 -14.19
CA ALA A 509 23.82 28.76 -14.70
C ALA A 509 24.60 30.08 -14.75
N ALA A 510 25.35 30.42 -13.70
CA ALA A 510 26.18 31.63 -13.65
C ALA A 510 27.27 31.61 -14.73
N TYR A 511 27.91 30.46 -14.97
CA TYR A 511 28.88 30.31 -16.04
C TYR A 511 28.26 30.49 -17.44
N ARG A 512 27.05 29.98 -17.67
CA ARG A 512 26.34 30.17 -18.94
C ARG A 512 25.91 31.62 -19.18
N ILE A 513 25.50 32.31 -18.12
CA ILE A 513 25.14 33.72 -18.16
C ILE A 513 26.39 34.58 -18.42
N SER A 514 27.53 34.26 -17.82
CA SER A 514 28.78 35.00 -18.09
C SER A 514 29.30 34.82 -19.52
N GLN A 515 28.92 33.72 -20.18
CA GLN A 515 29.16 33.49 -21.61
C GLN A 515 28.13 34.16 -22.54
N GLY A 516 27.08 34.80 -22.00
CA GLY A 516 26.01 35.42 -22.79
C GLY A 516 25.04 34.43 -23.45
N THR A 517 25.10 33.15 -23.07
CA THR A 517 24.25 32.08 -23.64
C THR A 517 22.88 31.98 -22.98
N ALA A 518 22.72 32.54 -21.78
CA ALA A 518 21.47 32.58 -21.02
C ALA A 518 21.28 33.97 -20.39
N SER A 519 20.02 34.36 -20.16
CA SER A 519 19.70 35.65 -19.54
C SER A 519 19.77 35.58 -18.01
N VAL A 520 19.90 36.74 -17.36
CA VAL A 520 19.92 36.85 -15.88
C VAL A 520 18.63 36.31 -15.26
N GLY A 521 17.49 36.49 -15.91
CA GLY A 521 16.20 35.93 -15.49
C GLY A 521 16.10 34.40 -15.55
N SER A 522 16.91 33.73 -16.39
CA SER A 522 16.98 32.26 -16.37
C SER A 522 17.55 31.75 -15.05
N PHE A 523 18.49 32.48 -14.43
CA PHE A 523 19.02 32.14 -13.10
C PHE A 523 17.93 32.17 -12.03
N VAL A 524 17.14 33.24 -12.01
CA VAL A 524 16.05 33.39 -11.03
C VAL A 524 14.97 32.34 -11.26
N THR A 525 14.67 32.02 -12.52
CA THR A 525 13.77 30.92 -12.89
C THR A 525 14.27 29.59 -12.32
N LEU A 526 15.57 29.29 -12.47
CA LEU A 526 16.18 28.07 -11.94
C LEU A 526 16.04 27.97 -10.42
N VAL A 527 16.40 29.03 -9.69
CA VAL A 527 16.33 29.06 -8.22
C VAL A 527 14.89 28.87 -7.74
N GLN A 528 13.93 29.56 -8.37
CA GLN A 528 12.53 29.43 -8.00
C GLN A 528 11.98 28.04 -8.33
N TYR A 529 12.31 27.50 -9.49
CA TYR A 529 11.87 26.17 -9.93
C TYR A 529 12.50 25.04 -9.09
N TRP A 530 13.69 25.26 -8.54
CA TRP A 530 14.36 24.32 -7.64
C TRP A 530 13.53 24.01 -6.38
N GLY A 531 12.85 25.03 -5.83
CA GLY A 531 11.94 24.85 -4.69
C GLY A 531 10.77 23.92 -5.04
N THR A 532 10.17 24.11 -6.21
CA THR A 532 9.09 23.27 -6.74
C THR A 532 9.56 21.84 -7.01
N LEU A 533 10.82 21.64 -7.42
CA LEU A 533 11.41 20.32 -7.67
C LEU A 533 11.75 19.52 -6.42
N SER A 534 12.16 20.21 -5.35
CA SER A 534 12.66 19.55 -4.13
C SER A 534 11.53 18.85 -3.34
N TYR A 535 10.32 19.41 -3.37
CA TYR A 535 9.17 18.91 -2.62
C TYR A 535 8.62 17.55 -3.14
N PRO A 536 8.41 17.35 -4.45
CA PRO A 536 7.99 16.05 -4.96
C PRO A 536 9.02 14.95 -4.68
N LEU A 537 10.32 15.25 -4.75
CA LEU A 537 11.37 14.29 -4.45
C LEU A 537 11.32 13.80 -2.99
N SER A 538 11.03 14.68 -2.02
CA SER A 538 10.88 14.27 -0.61
C SER A 538 9.69 13.36 -0.39
N ASN A 539 8.58 13.63 -1.08
CA ASN A 539 7.35 12.87 -0.92
C ASN A 539 7.43 11.47 -1.55
N LEU A 540 8.14 11.32 -2.68
CA LEU A 540 8.23 10.05 -3.42
C LEU A 540 8.75 8.89 -2.56
N ALA A 541 9.71 9.14 -1.66
CA ALA A 541 10.23 8.10 -0.78
C ALA A 541 9.22 7.64 0.28
N HIS A 542 8.38 8.56 0.77
CA HIS A 542 7.31 8.24 1.71
C HIS A 542 6.12 7.56 1.01
N SER A 543 5.90 7.86 -0.29
CA SER A 543 4.83 7.28 -1.12
C SER A 543 4.80 5.76 -1.10
N TYR A 544 5.97 5.13 -1.28
CA TYR A 544 6.05 3.68 -1.30
C TYR A 544 5.62 3.05 0.03
N SER A 545 6.08 3.62 1.14
CA SER A 545 5.77 3.10 2.48
C SER A 545 4.30 3.32 2.84
N ARG A 546 3.73 4.48 2.48
CA ARG A 546 2.31 4.78 2.64
C ARG A 546 1.45 3.82 1.83
N LEU A 547 1.70 3.70 0.52
CA LEU A 547 0.97 2.81 -0.37
C LEU A 547 1.02 1.36 0.11
N SER A 548 2.18 0.88 0.57
CA SER A 548 2.28 -0.47 1.13
C SER A 548 1.52 -0.64 2.44
N SER A 549 1.41 0.40 3.28
CA SER A 549 0.64 0.35 4.52
C SER A 549 -0.86 0.31 4.21
N ASP A 550 -1.32 1.23 3.37
CA ASP A 550 -2.72 1.35 3.03
C ASP A 550 -3.24 0.07 2.33
N LEU A 551 -2.40 -0.58 1.51
CA LEU A 551 -2.74 -1.86 0.87
C LEU A 551 -2.90 -3.00 1.88
N ILE A 552 -2.07 -3.04 2.92
CA ILE A 552 -2.17 -4.05 3.99
C ILE A 552 -3.43 -3.79 4.81
N ASP A 553 -3.73 -2.54 5.14
CA ASP A 553 -4.94 -2.18 5.88
C ASP A 553 -6.21 -2.50 5.08
N ALA A 554 -6.19 -2.24 3.77
CA ALA A 554 -7.25 -2.57 2.84
C ALA A 554 -7.45 -4.08 2.65
N GLU A 555 -6.43 -4.91 2.90
CA GLU A 555 -6.48 -6.36 2.67
C GLU A 555 -7.55 -7.05 3.52
N ARG A 556 -7.72 -6.64 4.77
CA ARG A 556 -8.77 -7.18 5.64
C ARG A 556 -10.16 -6.95 5.09
N MET A 557 -10.41 -5.76 4.55
CA MET A 557 -11.68 -5.44 3.92
C MET A 557 -11.88 -6.27 2.65
N LEU A 558 -10.83 -6.44 1.85
CA LEU A 558 -10.89 -7.30 0.67
C LEU A 558 -11.21 -8.75 1.05
N GLN A 559 -10.53 -9.30 2.06
CA GLN A 559 -10.81 -10.65 2.57
C GLN A 559 -12.26 -10.78 3.06
N LEU A 560 -12.78 -9.74 3.71
CA LEU A 560 -14.19 -9.69 4.12
C LEU A 560 -15.12 -9.80 2.91
N PHE A 561 -14.93 -9.01 1.85
CA PHE A 561 -15.75 -9.08 0.63
C PHE A 561 -15.58 -10.37 -0.19
N LEU A 562 -14.43 -11.03 -0.07
CA LEU A 562 -14.18 -12.33 -0.71
C LEU A 562 -14.81 -13.49 0.08
N THR A 563 -15.19 -13.27 1.34
CA THR A 563 -15.84 -14.28 2.17
C THR A 563 -17.23 -14.56 1.60
N LYS A 564 -17.49 -15.84 1.31
CA LYS A 564 -18.80 -16.28 0.83
C LYS A 564 -19.62 -16.79 1.99
N SER A 565 -20.91 -16.49 2.00
CA SER A 565 -21.84 -17.13 2.92
C SER A 565 -21.85 -18.65 2.66
N SER A 566 -21.81 -19.46 3.72
CA SER A 566 -22.00 -20.91 3.62
C SER A 566 -23.42 -21.27 3.21
N ILE A 567 -24.39 -20.40 3.50
CA ILE A 567 -25.79 -20.58 3.16
C ILE A 567 -26.09 -19.67 1.97
N THR A 568 -26.48 -20.28 0.86
CA THR A 568 -26.88 -19.56 -0.35
C THR A 568 -28.27 -19.99 -0.76
N GLU A 569 -29.08 -19.02 -1.15
CA GLU A 569 -30.38 -19.29 -1.76
C GLU A 569 -30.19 -19.83 -3.17
N ARG A 570 -31.07 -20.74 -3.59
CA ARG A 570 -31.10 -21.15 -4.98
C ARG A 570 -31.50 -19.96 -5.86
N PRO A 571 -30.94 -19.83 -7.08
CA PRO A 571 -31.36 -18.79 -8.00
C PRO A 571 -32.87 -18.91 -8.28
N ASN A 572 -33.61 -17.83 -8.05
CA ASN A 572 -35.09 -17.75 -8.15
C ASN A 572 -35.86 -18.66 -7.18
N ALA A 573 -35.37 -18.83 -5.94
CA ALA A 573 -36.14 -19.49 -4.89
C ALA A 573 -37.50 -18.78 -4.68
N PRO A 574 -38.64 -19.50 -4.66
CA PRO A 574 -39.94 -18.92 -4.31
C PRO A 574 -40.03 -18.56 -2.82
N ASP A 575 -40.96 -17.68 -2.48
CA ASP A 575 -41.31 -17.42 -1.09
C ASP A 575 -42.03 -18.62 -0.47
N LEU A 576 -41.72 -18.90 0.80
CA LEU A 576 -42.34 -19.94 1.58
C LEU A 576 -43.84 -19.63 1.76
N LYS A 577 -44.70 -20.58 1.38
CA LYS A 577 -46.15 -20.46 1.58
C LYS A 577 -46.57 -21.30 2.77
N VAL A 578 -46.86 -20.66 3.89
CA VAL A 578 -47.39 -21.34 5.08
C VAL A 578 -48.91 -21.37 5.03
N ALA A 579 -49.48 -22.57 5.11
CA ALA A 579 -50.93 -22.80 5.18
C ALA A 579 -51.33 -23.37 6.55
N GLY A 580 -50.64 -24.42 7.00
CA GLY A 580 -50.93 -25.12 8.25
C GLY A 580 -49.79 -25.04 9.27
N GLY A 581 -48.55 -24.86 8.82
CA GLY A 581 -47.37 -24.86 9.69
C GLY A 581 -46.96 -26.26 10.15
N HIS A 582 -47.19 -27.30 9.32
CA HIS A 582 -46.64 -28.63 9.56
C HIS A 582 -45.13 -28.61 9.34
N VAL A 583 -44.36 -29.00 10.36
CA VAL A 583 -42.88 -29.04 10.29
C VAL A 583 -42.43 -30.50 10.31
N GLU A 584 -41.64 -30.91 9.32
CA GLU A 584 -41.15 -32.27 9.18
C GLU A 584 -39.62 -32.27 9.16
N TYR A 585 -39.02 -33.07 10.04
CA TYR A 585 -37.62 -33.46 10.01
C TYR A 585 -37.55 -34.90 9.50
N ASP A 586 -36.82 -35.11 8.41
CA ASP A 586 -36.70 -36.39 7.71
C ASP A 586 -35.21 -36.78 7.60
N GLU A 587 -34.79 -37.75 8.40
CA GLU A 587 -33.44 -38.32 8.50
C GLU A 587 -32.34 -37.25 8.60
N VAL A 588 -32.59 -36.22 9.42
CA VAL A 588 -31.74 -35.03 9.51
C VAL A 588 -30.43 -35.35 10.23
N GLY A 589 -29.34 -35.23 9.49
CA GLY A 589 -27.97 -35.28 10.01
C GLY A 589 -27.29 -33.92 9.92
N PHE A 590 -26.53 -33.56 10.96
CA PHE A 590 -25.80 -32.29 10.99
C PHE A 590 -24.58 -32.35 11.92
N ALA A 591 -23.50 -31.67 11.53
CA ALA A 591 -22.29 -31.51 12.34
C ALA A 591 -21.71 -30.10 12.18
N TYR A 592 -21.34 -29.44 13.30
CA TYR A 592 -20.56 -28.18 13.24
C TYR A 592 -19.11 -28.45 12.81
N ASP A 593 -18.51 -29.52 13.34
CA ASP A 593 -17.24 -30.08 12.90
C ASP A 593 -17.53 -31.46 12.26
N PRO A 594 -17.13 -31.72 11.01
CA PRO A 594 -17.33 -33.01 10.34
C PRO A 594 -16.83 -34.22 11.15
N ARG A 595 -15.88 -34.02 12.06
CA ARG A 595 -15.30 -35.07 12.92
C ARG A 595 -16.23 -35.46 14.07
N LYS A 596 -17.23 -34.64 14.41
CA LYS A 596 -18.13 -34.85 15.54
C LYS A 596 -19.59 -34.55 15.15
N PRO A 597 -20.39 -35.56 14.77
CA PRO A 597 -21.80 -35.36 14.44
C PRO A 597 -22.57 -34.83 15.66
N THR A 598 -23.41 -33.82 15.42
CA THR A 598 -24.26 -33.20 16.44
C THR A 598 -25.68 -33.77 16.40
N LEU A 599 -26.22 -33.99 15.20
CA LEU A 599 -27.47 -34.69 14.95
C LEU A 599 -27.17 -35.86 14.01
N ASP A 600 -27.74 -37.03 14.31
CA ASP A 600 -27.49 -38.28 13.60
C ASP A 600 -28.83 -38.92 13.18
N GLY A 601 -29.29 -38.59 11.98
CA GLY A 601 -30.48 -39.20 11.36
C GLY A 601 -31.80 -38.98 12.12
N ILE A 602 -32.05 -37.79 12.66
CA ILE A 602 -33.29 -37.55 13.43
C ILE A 602 -34.50 -37.39 12.50
N SER A 603 -35.61 -38.05 12.84
CA SER A 603 -36.89 -37.91 12.13
C SER A 603 -38.03 -37.66 13.12
N PHE A 604 -38.77 -36.56 12.94
CA PHE A 604 -39.97 -36.26 13.70
C PHE A 604 -40.83 -35.22 12.97
N GLU A 605 -42.12 -35.16 13.31
CA GLU A 605 -43.05 -34.18 12.76
C GLU A 605 -43.75 -33.36 13.85
N ALA A 606 -44.01 -32.09 13.56
CA ALA A 606 -44.86 -31.19 14.35
C ALA A 606 -46.12 -30.86 13.56
N LYS A 607 -47.29 -31.32 14.05
CA LYS A 607 -48.57 -31.07 13.39
C LYS A 607 -49.06 -29.64 13.67
N PRO A 608 -49.88 -29.05 12.77
CA PRO A 608 -50.52 -27.76 13.00
C PRO A 608 -51.18 -27.69 14.38
N GLY A 609 -50.84 -26.66 15.18
CA GLY A 609 -51.38 -26.44 16.52
C GLY A 609 -50.82 -27.35 17.62
N GLN A 610 -49.89 -28.25 17.32
CA GLN A 610 -49.27 -29.14 18.29
C GLN A 610 -48.09 -28.45 19.01
N THR A 611 -48.04 -28.59 20.33
CA THR A 611 -46.86 -28.20 21.13
C THR A 611 -45.92 -29.39 21.27
N ILE A 612 -44.66 -29.21 20.87
CA ILE A 612 -43.60 -30.22 21.04
C ILE A 612 -42.55 -29.68 22.02
N ALA A 613 -42.13 -30.54 22.95
CA ALA A 613 -41.03 -30.27 23.87
C ALA A 613 -39.82 -31.15 23.51
N LEU A 614 -38.67 -30.52 23.25
CA LEU A 614 -37.41 -31.21 23.02
C LEU A 614 -36.61 -31.26 24.33
N VAL A 615 -36.40 -32.47 24.86
CA VAL A 615 -35.68 -32.70 26.12
C VAL A 615 -34.44 -33.57 25.90
N GLY A 616 -33.42 -33.39 26.72
CA GLY A 616 -32.17 -34.15 26.64
C GLY A 616 -31.05 -33.48 27.43
N GLU A 617 -29.92 -34.16 27.60
CA GLU A 617 -28.74 -33.64 28.30
C GLU A 617 -28.13 -32.41 27.61
N THR A 618 -27.36 -31.60 28.34
CA THR A 618 -26.62 -30.47 27.75
C THR A 618 -25.73 -30.98 26.62
N GLY A 619 -25.82 -30.35 25.44
CA GLY A 619 -25.10 -30.80 24.24
C GLY A 619 -25.82 -31.83 23.37
N SER A 620 -27.02 -32.29 23.73
CA SER A 620 -27.81 -33.25 22.93
C SER A 620 -28.36 -32.72 21.59
N GLY A 621 -27.94 -31.53 21.14
CA GLY A 621 -28.36 -30.94 19.86
C GLY A 621 -29.68 -30.16 19.85
N LYS A 622 -30.36 -29.96 21.00
CA LYS A 622 -31.67 -29.24 21.08
C LYS A 622 -31.64 -27.86 20.42
N SER A 623 -30.68 -27.01 20.79
CA SER A 623 -30.54 -25.67 20.22
C SER A 623 -30.17 -25.73 18.73
N THR A 624 -29.48 -26.78 18.30
CA THR A 624 -29.14 -27.01 16.89
C THR A 624 -30.38 -27.30 16.04
N VAL A 625 -31.36 -28.05 16.56
CA VAL A 625 -32.64 -28.29 15.88
C VAL A 625 -33.33 -26.97 15.54
N LEU A 626 -33.41 -26.05 16.51
CA LEU A 626 -34.00 -24.72 16.30
C LEU A 626 -33.18 -23.86 15.33
N LYS A 627 -31.84 -23.90 15.42
CA LYS A 627 -30.96 -23.19 14.49
C LYS A 627 -31.12 -23.68 13.04
N LEU A 628 -31.33 -24.98 12.85
CA LEU A 628 -31.59 -25.56 11.53
C LEU A 628 -32.98 -25.18 10.99
N LEU A 629 -34.00 -25.05 11.84
CA LEU A 629 -35.33 -24.60 11.43
C LEU A 629 -35.30 -23.17 10.85
N LEU A 630 -34.51 -22.29 11.46
CA LEU A 630 -34.27 -20.92 10.98
C LEU A 630 -33.27 -20.85 9.81
N ARG A 631 -32.78 -22.02 9.38
CA ARG A 631 -31.74 -22.19 8.37
C ARG A 631 -30.54 -21.27 8.63
N PHE A 632 -30.08 -21.23 9.89
CA PHE A 632 -28.75 -20.68 10.24
C PHE A 632 -27.63 -21.63 9.83
N TYR A 633 -27.99 -22.87 9.51
CA TYR A 633 -27.15 -23.93 8.98
C TYR A 633 -27.97 -24.73 7.97
N ASP A 634 -27.30 -25.27 6.95
CA ASP A 634 -27.90 -26.30 6.10
C ASP A 634 -27.62 -27.70 6.70
N VAL A 635 -28.56 -28.62 6.52
CA VAL A 635 -28.41 -30.02 6.94
C VAL A 635 -27.33 -30.73 6.11
N THR A 636 -26.57 -31.62 6.74
CA THR A 636 -25.55 -32.45 6.08
C THR A 636 -26.19 -33.64 5.35
N SER A 637 -27.26 -34.20 5.91
CA SER A 637 -28.10 -35.24 5.31
C SER A 637 -29.56 -35.05 5.70
N GLY A 638 -30.48 -35.64 4.93
CA GLY A 638 -31.92 -35.51 5.16
C GLY A 638 -32.53 -34.21 4.63
N SER A 639 -33.71 -33.86 5.16
CA SER A 639 -34.40 -32.62 4.82
C SER A 639 -35.26 -32.10 5.98
N ILE A 640 -35.43 -30.78 6.03
CA ILE A 640 -36.40 -30.12 6.90
C ILE A 640 -37.43 -29.46 5.98
N ARG A 641 -38.72 -29.67 6.24
CA ARG A 641 -39.80 -29.15 5.42
C ARG A 641 -40.84 -28.41 6.26
N ILE A 642 -41.42 -27.36 5.69
CA ILE A 642 -42.60 -26.68 6.22
C ILE A 642 -43.73 -26.79 5.20
N ASP A 643 -44.86 -27.38 5.59
CA ASP A 643 -46.00 -27.69 4.71
C ASP A 643 -45.55 -28.40 3.40
N GLY A 644 -44.60 -29.32 3.52
CA GLY A 644 -44.02 -30.08 2.39
C GLY A 644 -42.98 -29.35 1.54
N GLN A 645 -42.67 -28.07 1.83
CA GLN A 645 -41.64 -27.30 1.11
C GLN A 645 -40.29 -27.44 1.85
N ASP A 646 -39.25 -27.92 1.15
CA ASP A 646 -37.89 -28.00 1.71
C ASP A 646 -37.33 -26.59 1.95
N LEU A 647 -36.76 -26.37 3.14
CA LEU A 647 -36.19 -25.07 3.53
C LEU A 647 -35.06 -24.60 2.61
N ARG A 648 -34.40 -25.51 1.90
CA ARG A 648 -33.34 -25.20 0.93
C ARG A 648 -33.86 -24.58 -0.37
N ASP A 649 -35.16 -24.69 -0.61
CA ASP A 649 -35.80 -24.37 -1.88
C ASP A 649 -36.59 -23.06 -1.81
N VAL A 650 -36.63 -22.40 -0.65
CA VAL A 650 -37.35 -21.14 -0.40
C VAL A 650 -36.41 -19.99 -0.04
N THR A 651 -36.90 -18.76 -0.12
CA THR A 651 -36.17 -17.56 0.34
C THR A 651 -36.03 -17.57 1.88
N LEU A 652 -34.86 -17.15 2.37
CA LEU A 652 -34.57 -17.07 3.81
C LEU A 652 -35.42 -16.01 4.50
N ASP A 653 -35.69 -14.90 3.79
CA ASP A 653 -36.51 -13.81 4.32
C ASP A 653 -37.94 -14.29 4.59
N SER A 654 -38.57 -14.98 3.63
CA SER A 654 -39.93 -15.52 3.82
C SER A 654 -40.02 -16.60 4.91
N LEU A 655 -38.98 -17.43 5.05
CA LEU A 655 -38.87 -18.41 6.14
C LEU A 655 -38.80 -17.73 7.51
N ARG A 656 -37.97 -16.69 7.66
CA ARG A 656 -37.75 -16.04 8.95
C ARG A 656 -38.88 -15.09 9.34
N GLU A 657 -39.64 -14.58 8.36
CA GLU A 657 -40.82 -13.76 8.60
C GLU A 657 -41.95 -14.53 9.30
N VAL A 658 -42.07 -15.84 9.07
CA VAL A 658 -43.15 -16.69 9.61
C VAL A 658 -42.77 -17.44 10.90
N VAL A 659 -41.51 -17.36 11.34
CA VAL A 659 -41.01 -18.07 12.53
C VAL A 659 -40.71 -17.09 13.67
N GLY A 660 -41.46 -17.20 14.77
CA GLY A 660 -41.17 -16.50 16.02
C GLY A 660 -40.20 -17.28 16.91
N VAL A 661 -39.24 -16.58 17.53
CA VAL A 661 -38.22 -17.19 18.41
C VAL A 661 -38.12 -16.40 19.71
N VAL A 662 -38.12 -17.12 20.84
CA VAL A 662 -37.80 -16.55 22.15
C VAL A 662 -36.45 -17.14 22.58
N PRO A 663 -35.35 -16.37 22.52
CA PRO A 663 -34.03 -16.87 22.90
C PRO A 663 -33.94 -17.09 24.42
N GLN A 664 -32.97 -17.90 24.83
CA GLN A 664 -32.66 -18.10 26.25
C GLN A 664 -32.20 -16.79 26.91
N ASP A 665 -31.26 -16.10 26.26
CA ASP A 665 -30.73 -14.81 26.69
C ASP A 665 -31.06 -13.75 25.62
N PRO A 666 -32.09 -12.91 25.81
CA PRO A 666 -32.45 -11.89 24.84
C PRO A 666 -31.41 -10.77 24.82
N SER A 667 -30.90 -10.44 23.63
CA SER A 667 -30.06 -9.27 23.41
C SER A 667 -30.93 -8.02 23.24
N MET A 668 -30.50 -6.91 23.82
CA MET A 668 -31.23 -5.64 23.78
C MET A 668 -30.37 -4.60 23.08
N PHE A 669 -30.97 -3.85 22.16
CA PHE A 669 -30.31 -2.72 21.51
C PHE A 669 -30.24 -1.53 22.47
N ASN A 670 -29.21 -0.69 22.31
CA ASN A 670 -29.07 0.59 23.02
C ASN A 670 -30.10 1.62 22.52
N MET A 671 -31.36 1.37 22.85
CA MET A 671 -32.55 2.09 22.40
C MET A 671 -33.60 2.10 23.53
N SER A 672 -34.71 2.81 23.36
CA SER A 672 -35.81 2.78 24.33
C SER A 672 -36.49 1.40 24.39
N ILE A 673 -37.23 1.13 25.48
CA ILE A 673 -38.10 -0.05 25.60
C ILE A 673 -39.09 -0.11 24.41
N MET A 674 -39.71 1.02 24.06
CA MET A 674 -40.63 1.10 22.92
C MET A 674 -39.97 0.63 21.62
N GLU A 675 -38.77 1.12 21.32
CA GLU A 675 -38.04 0.79 20.10
C GLU A 675 -37.58 -0.67 20.08
N ASN A 676 -37.08 -1.20 21.20
CA ASN A 676 -36.68 -2.60 21.32
C ASN A 676 -37.86 -3.56 21.06
N ILE A 677 -39.06 -3.25 21.57
CA ILE A 677 -40.24 -4.09 21.33
C ILE A 677 -40.74 -3.94 19.90
N ARG A 678 -40.77 -2.72 19.37
CA ARG A 678 -41.16 -2.44 17.98
C ARG A 678 -40.19 -3.04 16.96
N TYR A 679 -38.96 -3.38 17.35
CA TYR A 679 -37.96 -4.01 16.48
C TYR A 679 -38.48 -5.26 15.77
N ALA A 680 -39.31 -6.07 16.44
CA ALA A 680 -39.89 -7.27 15.86
C ALA A 680 -40.83 -6.99 14.67
N ARG A 681 -41.48 -5.82 14.65
CA ARG A 681 -42.36 -5.37 13.56
C ARG A 681 -42.40 -3.83 13.52
N LEU A 682 -41.56 -3.26 12.65
CA LEU A 682 -41.24 -1.83 12.64
C LEU A 682 -42.44 -0.90 12.34
N ASP A 683 -43.45 -1.41 11.66
CA ASP A 683 -44.70 -0.73 11.32
C ASP A 683 -45.78 -0.84 12.41
N ALA A 684 -45.50 -1.53 13.53
CA ALA A 684 -46.44 -1.67 14.64
C ALA A 684 -46.71 -0.32 15.34
N SER A 685 -47.99 -0.02 15.54
CA SER A 685 -48.43 1.18 16.26
C SER A 685 -48.10 1.10 17.76
N ASP A 686 -48.05 2.25 18.45
CA ASP A 686 -47.83 2.32 19.91
C ASP A 686 -48.85 1.44 20.67
N GLU A 687 -50.12 1.42 20.24
CA GLU A 687 -51.17 0.62 20.88
C GLU A 687 -50.98 -0.89 20.72
N GLU A 688 -50.45 -1.33 19.58
CA GLU A 688 -50.11 -2.74 19.37
C GLU A 688 -48.94 -3.15 20.26
N VAL A 689 -47.95 -2.26 20.44
CA VAL A 689 -46.84 -2.48 21.39
C VAL A 689 -47.37 -2.58 22.82
N TYR A 690 -48.24 -1.67 23.25
CA TYR A 690 -48.86 -1.74 24.58
C TYR A 690 -49.68 -3.02 24.78
N THR A 691 -50.42 -3.44 23.76
CA THR A 691 -51.23 -4.65 23.81
C THR A 691 -50.36 -5.90 23.91
N ALA A 692 -49.25 -5.96 23.16
CA ALA A 692 -48.27 -7.04 23.27
C ALA A 692 -47.64 -7.08 24.68
N CYS A 693 -47.27 -5.93 25.26
CA CYS A 693 -46.75 -5.85 26.62
C CYS A 693 -47.76 -6.28 27.69
N ARG A 694 -49.05 -5.96 27.50
CA ARG A 694 -50.12 -6.41 28.40
C ARG A 694 -50.30 -7.92 28.31
N ALA A 695 -50.28 -8.48 27.10
CA ALA A 695 -50.35 -9.93 26.88
C ALA A 695 -49.14 -10.67 27.49
N ALA A 696 -47.95 -10.06 27.44
CA ALA A 696 -46.74 -10.57 28.07
C ALA A 696 -46.63 -10.24 29.58
N ALA A 697 -47.63 -9.58 30.18
CA ALA A 697 -47.66 -9.17 31.59
C ALA A 697 -46.48 -8.27 32.05
N VAL A 698 -45.92 -7.47 31.14
CA VAL A 698 -44.81 -6.55 31.43
C VAL A 698 -45.20 -5.06 31.37
N HIS A 699 -46.39 -4.73 30.87
CA HIS A 699 -46.85 -3.34 30.71
C HIS A 699 -46.77 -2.53 32.01
N ASP A 700 -47.37 -3.02 33.09
CA ASP A 700 -47.42 -2.29 34.37
C ASP A 700 -46.01 -2.09 34.96
N LYS A 701 -45.11 -3.05 34.71
CA LYS A 701 -43.71 -2.94 35.12
C LYS A 701 -42.98 -1.86 34.34
N ILE A 702 -43.17 -1.80 33.02
CA ILE A 702 -42.58 -0.77 32.17
C ILE A 702 -43.10 0.61 32.58
N VAL A 703 -44.40 0.76 32.80
CA VAL A 703 -45.02 2.03 33.25
C VAL A 703 -44.49 2.47 34.63
N SER A 704 -44.10 1.53 35.50
CA SER A 704 -43.50 1.86 36.79
C SER A 704 -42.07 2.44 36.70
N PHE A 705 -41.41 2.35 35.56
CA PHE A 705 -40.08 2.94 35.38
C PHE A 705 -40.17 4.48 35.28
N PRO A 706 -39.12 5.21 35.69
CA PRO A 706 -39.12 6.68 35.68
C PRO A 706 -39.49 7.31 34.34
N ASP A 707 -39.03 6.73 33.22
CA ASP A 707 -39.32 7.21 31.87
C ASP A 707 -40.35 6.32 31.12
N GLY A 708 -40.98 5.38 31.82
CA GLY A 708 -41.90 4.42 31.23
C GLY A 708 -41.30 3.70 30.02
N TYR A 709 -42.03 3.72 28.89
CA TYR A 709 -41.57 3.14 27.63
C TYR A 709 -40.39 3.85 26.96
N LYS A 710 -40.03 5.07 27.41
CA LYS A 710 -38.86 5.81 26.92
C LYS A 710 -37.58 5.46 27.67
N SER A 711 -37.67 4.65 28.74
CA SER A 711 -36.49 4.17 29.44
C SER A 711 -35.57 3.44 28.45
N LYS A 712 -34.28 3.82 28.48
CA LYS A 712 -33.27 3.21 27.62
C LYS A 712 -32.85 1.85 28.20
N LEU A 713 -32.64 0.89 27.31
CA LEU A 713 -32.12 -0.44 27.62
C LEU A 713 -30.79 -0.64 26.87
N GLY A 714 -30.05 -1.69 27.24
CA GLY A 714 -28.77 -2.04 26.64
C GLY A 714 -27.58 -1.74 27.55
N LEU A 715 -26.42 -2.29 27.21
CA LEU A 715 -25.15 -1.98 27.87
C LEU A 715 -24.73 -0.55 27.50
N SER A 716 -24.74 0.34 28.50
CA SER A 716 -23.99 1.59 28.47
C SER A 716 -22.69 1.35 29.21
N ASP A 717 -21.77 0.63 28.57
CA ASP A 717 -20.36 0.63 28.96
C ASP A 717 -19.57 1.48 27.96
#